data_AF-A0A1H1ZWE5-F1
#
_entry.id   AF-A0A1H1ZWE5-F1
#
_cell.length_a   1.000
_cell.length_b   1.000
_cell.length_c   1.000
_cell.angle_alpha   90.00
_cell.angle_beta   90.00
_cell.angle_gamma   90.00
#
_symmetry.space_group_name_H-M   'P 1'
#
loop_
_entity.id
_entity.type
_entity.pdbx_description
1 polymer ?
#
loop_
_entity_poly.entity_id
_entity_poly.type
_entity_poly.pdbx_seq_one_letter_code
_entity_poly.pdbx_strand_id
1 'polypeptide(L)'
;MSTPAAPVPGPPGAGTEPRGADDPTAAPALPSDLAPAAASAAPAVPGAPVVKQTERPHPLTPFIRGWIVLVAIAVTWSRELVPDGSGDGFDLSDLAVLLPLAGVVVLMAGVVGFLSWYFTRFVIDADELRVETGALFKSSKRIPFERLQSVDVIQPLAARLFGLAELRIEVGAGDSTVRLRYLGRAKAGQLREYLLLRAHGRRGRLDDPELALPASAFVDRGAADRPLVTVSPQRLVLSFLASTEWLMTAGLTAAVLVVTGVFDVTAYALPGLIPLLIGTVSVVGRRVFAMFNFTLSESPRGLRVTRGLTNLTSQSVPVDRIQGVRTSQPLLWRPFGWYRVDVDIVGYAGSDGENNESAATSVLLPVATRAEVDRALGRVLPGVQLDALELRPSPRRARWVAWFDFWTLRHGWDERVLVTQHGWLTTVQDVLPHAKTQSVRIEQGPLQRRLRLADVHCDTPRGPVDVVARQLDVAVARELALSQLDRARHARAADRERRALADGPLDELAGEAEVLAAFGTDRDRLLGAGSESEVFALDEGRVLRLYRTRHEAPRQTATQLQALYRHWSGVDVGIEVPLTLQTGELAGRAWSVDRRFSGRNFSGWLAESGPDERRPALLSLLDATTAVARLPSPVPGWARLVGPDGPRTHASLPALLNAMLAGPVARSRPHLQADLPEVAAVWDRLQADLAARRVAPAVVHGDICPPNAFVSLGPSGPVVTGLGDFSPHTVHGDPVADLVGATAFLELEGYDGAAEDAAWLTDVVLQRYGTSPVAEGDLARWLGVYRRFYGFYFSDSAAFDPHLYAWCLRQLRG
;
A
#
# COMPACT_ATOMS: atom_id res chain seq x y z
N MET A 1 -20.40 -38.01 74.43
CA MET A 1 -19.99 -38.60 73.13
C MET A 1 -19.07 -37.59 72.46
N SER A 2 -17.96 -37.18 73.08
CA SER A 2 -16.69 -37.91 73.28
C SER A 2 -15.83 -37.93 72.01
N THR A 3 -15.11 -36.81 71.80
CA THR A 3 -13.65 -36.64 71.51
C THR A 3 -12.79 -37.87 71.14
N PRO A 4 -11.52 -37.73 70.68
CA PRO A 4 -10.84 -36.68 69.87
C PRO A 4 -9.77 -37.27 68.87
N ALA A 5 -8.95 -36.36 68.31
CA ALA A 5 -7.49 -36.48 68.08
C ALA A 5 -6.91 -37.05 66.76
N ALA A 6 -5.89 -36.32 66.30
CA ALA A 6 -4.91 -36.57 65.24
C ALA A 6 -3.80 -37.56 65.72
N PRO A 7 -2.55 -37.60 65.19
CA PRO A 7 -1.97 -37.60 63.82
C PRO A 7 -0.94 -38.78 63.62
N VAL A 8 -0.01 -38.66 62.64
CA VAL A 8 1.39 -39.20 62.55
C VAL A 8 1.65 -40.65 62.02
N PRO A 9 2.90 -40.99 61.55
CA PRO A 9 3.14 -41.59 60.22
C PRO A 9 4.22 -42.71 60.16
N GLY A 10 4.69 -43.05 58.96
CA GLY A 10 6.05 -43.57 58.67
C GLY A 10 6.22 -45.10 58.57
N PRO A 11 7.41 -45.63 58.25
CA PRO A 11 8.54 -45.03 57.53
C PRO A 11 9.15 -46.08 56.52
N PRO A 12 10.46 -46.15 56.17
CA PRO A 12 10.93 -46.38 54.79
C PRO A 12 11.73 -47.69 54.63
N GLY A 13 12.19 -48.01 53.41
CA GLY A 13 13.11 -49.14 53.23
C GLY A 13 13.69 -49.25 51.83
N ALA A 14 14.99 -48.95 51.74
CA ALA A 14 15.84 -49.04 50.56
C ALA A 14 16.11 -50.49 50.14
N GLY A 15 16.44 -50.68 48.85
CA GLY A 15 16.91 -51.98 48.32
C GLY A 15 17.33 -51.88 46.86
N THR A 16 18.62 -51.65 46.68
CA THR A 16 19.42 -51.66 45.44
C THR A 16 19.29 -52.93 44.59
N GLU A 17 19.16 -52.73 43.26
CA GLU A 17 19.77 -53.42 42.09
C GLU A 17 20.12 -54.93 42.15
N PRO A 18 19.94 -55.72 41.05
CA PRO A 18 20.72 -55.48 39.83
C PRO A 18 20.09 -55.85 38.47
N ARG A 19 20.82 -55.40 37.44
CA ARG A 19 20.68 -55.53 35.98
C ARG A 19 20.40 -56.95 35.45
N GLY A 20 19.61 -57.02 34.39
CA GLY A 20 19.59 -58.11 33.40
C GLY A 20 18.43 -57.92 32.42
N ALA A 21 18.75 -57.61 31.17
CA ALA A 21 17.81 -57.31 30.10
C ALA A 21 16.94 -58.53 29.72
N ASP A 22 15.64 -58.30 29.49
CA ASP A 22 14.87 -58.85 28.38
C ASP A 22 13.47 -58.20 28.31
N ASP A 23 13.01 -58.06 27.08
CA ASP A 23 11.81 -57.40 26.56
C ASP A 23 10.47 -57.91 27.16
N PRO A 24 9.44 -57.05 27.34
CA PRO A 24 8.07 -57.53 27.35
C PRO A 24 7.15 -56.77 26.37
N THR A 25 6.59 -57.57 25.47
CA THR A 25 5.34 -57.35 24.76
C THR A 25 4.16 -57.13 25.75
N ALA A 26 3.42 -56.05 25.50
CA ALA A 26 1.96 -55.87 25.62
C ALA A 26 1.25 -55.83 27.01
N ALA A 27 0.69 -54.65 27.32
CA ALA A 27 -0.64 -54.44 27.94
C ALA A 27 -1.13 -52.98 27.67
N PRO A 28 -2.42 -52.61 27.86
CA PRO A 28 -3.20 -51.86 26.88
C PRO A 28 -3.66 -50.43 27.28
N ALA A 29 -4.06 -49.68 26.25
CA ALA A 29 -5.11 -48.65 26.13
C ALA A 29 -5.42 -47.64 27.30
N LEU A 30 -5.01 -46.38 27.04
CA LEU A 30 -5.73 -45.07 27.11
C LEU A 30 -6.55 -44.66 28.35
N PRO A 31 -6.43 -43.37 28.75
CA PRO A 31 -7.33 -42.36 28.18
C PRO A 31 -6.59 -41.16 27.57
N SER A 32 -7.06 -40.74 26.40
CA SER A 32 -6.66 -39.54 25.67
C SER A 32 -7.38 -38.31 26.22
N ASP A 33 -6.62 -37.38 26.81
CA ASP A 33 -6.94 -35.95 26.85
C ASP A 33 -5.69 -35.17 27.30
N LEU A 34 -4.86 -34.79 26.33
CA LEU A 34 -3.84 -33.76 26.53
C LEU A 34 -3.76 -32.86 25.29
N ALA A 35 -3.94 -31.58 25.54
CA ALA A 35 -3.78 -30.46 24.63
C ALA A 35 -2.46 -30.54 23.83
N PRO A 36 -2.41 -30.06 22.57
CA PRO A 36 -1.17 -30.03 21.81
C PRO A 36 -0.16 -29.09 22.49
N ALA A 37 0.90 -29.70 23.01
CA ALA A 37 2.07 -29.00 23.54
C ALA A 37 2.59 -28.00 22.51
N ALA A 38 2.83 -26.77 22.98
CA ALA A 38 3.56 -25.76 22.25
C ALA A 38 4.89 -26.34 21.75
N ALA A 39 4.98 -26.54 20.43
CA ALA A 39 6.24 -26.86 19.78
C ALA A 39 7.18 -25.69 20.00
N SER A 40 8.16 -25.90 20.90
CA SER A 40 9.28 -25.01 21.15
C SER A 40 9.88 -24.55 19.82
N ALA A 41 9.80 -23.25 19.57
CA ALA A 41 10.45 -22.61 18.44
C ALA A 41 11.96 -22.75 18.64
N ALA A 42 12.58 -23.63 17.85
CA ALA A 42 14.03 -23.74 17.78
C ALA A 42 14.63 -22.38 17.33
N PRO A 43 15.79 -21.98 17.87
CA PRO A 43 16.43 -20.72 17.49
C PRO A 43 16.78 -20.74 16.00
N ALA A 44 16.36 -19.70 15.28
CA ALA A 44 16.69 -19.52 13.88
C ALA A 44 18.19 -19.26 13.73
N VAL A 45 18.92 -20.22 13.15
CA VAL A 45 20.32 -20.04 12.73
C VAL A 45 20.34 -19.16 11.47
N PRO A 46 20.99 -17.98 11.48
CA PRO A 46 21.14 -17.18 10.26
C PRO A 46 21.99 -17.96 9.24
N GLY A 47 21.41 -18.29 8.08
CA GLY A 47 22.11 -18.96 6.98
C GLY A 47 21.70 -20.41 6.67
N ALA A 48 20.64 -20.95 7.29
CA ALA A 48 20.08 -22.23 6.86
C ALA A 48 19.52 -22.13 5.43
N PRO A 49 19.80 -23.09 4.53
CA PRO A 49 19.29 -23.05 3.17
C PRO A 49 17.77 -23.13 3.19
N VAL A 50 17.12 -22.08 2.70
CA VAL A 50 15.68 -22.03 2.49
C VAL A 50 15.28 -23.25 1.65
N VAL A 51 14.25 -23.98 2.10
CA VAL A 51 13.72 -25.16 1.41
C VAL A 51 13.21 -24.72 0.03
N LYS A 52 14.02 -24.93 -1.01
CA LYS A 52 13.65 -24.69 -2.41
C LYS A 52 12.64 -25.74 -2.85
N GLN A 53 11.37 -25.37 -2.91
CA GLN A 53 10.34 -26.27 -3.44
C GLN A 53 10.40 -26.21 -4.97
N THR A 54 10.98 -27.25 -5.58
CA THR A 54 11.04 -27.39 -7.04
C THR A 54 9.89 -28.26 -7.51
N GLU A 55 9.03 -27.71 -8.35
CA GLU A 55 7.85 -28.39 -8.89
C GLU A 55 7.83 -28.38 -10.41
N ARG A 56 7.02 -29.25 -10.99
CA ARG A 56 6.79 -29.33 -12.43
C ARG A 56 5.33 -29.02 -12.76
N PRO A 57 5.04 -28.55 -13.98
CA PRO A 57 3.68 -28.52 -14.51
C PRO A 57 2.99 -29.88 -14.43
N HIS A 58 1.66 -29.85 -14.44
CA HIS A 58 0.84 -31.06 -14.52
C HIS A 58 1.18 -31.89 -15.77
N PRO A 59 1.28 -33.23 -15.68
CA PRO A 59 1.67 -34.11 -16.80
C PRO A 59 0.73 -34.04 -18.02
N LEU A 60 -0.51 -33.59 -17.85
CA LEU A 60 -1.46 -33.38 -18.97
C LEU A 60 -1.19 -32.10 -19.79
N THR A 61 -0.19 -31.30 -19.44
CA THR A 61 0.15 -30.05 -20.14
C THR A 61 0.42 -30.24 -21.65
N PRO A 62 1.18 -31.27 -22.11
CA PRO A 62 1.38 -31.53 -23.54
C PRO A 62 0.08 -31.80 -24.29
N PHE A 63 -0.84 -32.58 -23.70
CA PHE A 63 -2.12 -32.93 -24.32
C PHE A 63 -3.02 -31.69 -24.50
N ILE A 64 -3.07 -30.82 -23.50
CA ILE A 64 -3.83 -29.55 -23.54
C ILE A 64 -3.25 -28.54 -24.53
N ARG A 65 -1.98 -28.66 -24.93
CA ARG A 65 -1.41 -27.84 -26.00
C ARG A 65 -1.59 -28.45 -27.39
N GLY A 66 -1.52 -29.78 -27.49
CA GLY A 66 -1.53 -30.50 -28.75
C GLY A 66 -2.89 -30.58 -29.45
N TRP A 67 -4.01 -30.45 -28.74
CA TRP A 67 -5.34 -30.61 -29.35
C TRP A 67 -5.67 -29.59 -30.46
N ILE A 68 -5.08 -28.39 -30.44
CA ILE A 68 -5.25 -27.41 -31.52
C ILE A 68 -4.68 -27.93 -32.84
N VAL A 69 -3.60 -28.70 -32.79
CA VAL A 69 -3.01 -29.34 -33.98
C VAL A 69 -3.98 -30.38 -34.55
N LEU A 70 -4.66 -31.14 -33.69
CA LEU A 70 -5.70 -32.09 -34.11
C LEU A 70 -6.88 -31.38 -34.78
N VAL A 71 -7.30 -30.24 -34.23
CA VAL A 71 -8.36 -29.42 -34.83
C VAL A 71 -7.91 -28.81 -36.16
N ALA A 72 -6.68 -28.31 -36.26
CA ALA A 72 -6.14 -27.76 -37.49
C ALA A 72 -6.08 -28.84 -38.59
N ILE A 73 -5.60 -30.04 -38.26
CA ILE A 73 -5.61 -31.19 -39.18
C ILE A 73 -7.05 -31.52 -39.60
N ALA A 74 -7.99 -31.61 -38.65
CA ALA A 74 -9.39 -31.88 -38.95
C ALA A 74 -10.04 -30.81 -39.84
N VAL A 75 -9.70 -29.53 -39.63
CA VAL A 75 -10.20 -28.42 -40.47
C VAL A 75 -9.60 -28.49 -41.88
N THR A 76 -8.30 -28.76 -42.01
CA THR A 76 -7.65 -28.95 -43.31
C THR A 76 -8.30 -30.12 -44.06
N TRP A 77 -8.52 -31.25 -43.39
CA TRP A 77 -9.23 -32.39 -43.96
C TRP A 77 -10.67 -32.04 -44.35
N SER A 78 -11.38 -31.28 -43.51
CA SER A 78 -12.76 -30.89 -43.80
C SER A 78 -12.90 -30.00 -45.03
N ARG A 79 -11.89 -29.18 -45.35
CA ARG A 79 -11.89 -28.33 -46.55
C ARG A 79 -11.75 -29.16 -47.81
N GLU A 80 -10.87 -30.15 -47.78
CA GLU A 80 -10.69 -31.09 -48.88
C GLU A 80 -11.94 -31.96 -49.15
N LEU A 81 -12.80 -32.14 -48.14
CA LEU A 81 -14.09 -32.85 -48.29
C LEU A 81 -15.23 -31.96 -48.85
N VAL A 82 -15.06 -30.64 -48.96
CA VAL A 82 -16.07 -29.75 -49.55
C VAL A 82 -15.86 -29.71 -51.07
N PRO A 83 -16.86 -30.10 -51.89
CA PRO A 83 -16.69 -30.11 -53.34
C PRO A 83 -16.54 -28.69 -53.90
N ASP A 84 -15.37 -28.35 -54.45
CA ASP A 84 -15.07 -27.05 -55.05
C ASP A 84 -15.69 -26.84 -56.45
N GLY A 85 -16.64 -27.70 -56.86
CA GLY A 85 -17.34 -27.60 -58.15
C GLY A 85 -16.48 -27.90 -59.38
N SER A 86 -15.22 -28.30 -59.21
CA SER A 86 -14.27 -28.66 -60.27
C SER A 86 -14.45 -30.08 -60.83
N GLY A 87 -15.34 -30.90 -60.26
CA GLY A 87 -15.62 -32.26 -60.74
C GLY A 87 -14.59 -33.32 -60.33
N ASP A 88 -13.46 -32.93 -59.75
CA ASP A 88 -12.54 -33.86 -59.07
C ASP A 88 -13.11 -34.18 -57.68
N GLY A 89 -13.77 -35.33 -57.58
CA GLY A 89 -14.18 -35.88 -56.29
C GLY A 89 -12.97 -36.35 -55.49
N PHE A 90 -13.06 -36.23 -54.17
CA PHE A 90 -12.06 -36.70 -53.22
C PHE A 90 -11.64 -38.16 -53.49
N ASP A 91 -10.39 -38.40 -53.93
CA ASP A 91 -9.88 -39.74 -54.22
C ASP A 91 -9.40 -40.43 -52.93
N LEU A 92 -9.71 -41.71 -52.76
CA LEU A 92 -9.29 -42.50 -51.59
C LEU A 92 -7.76 -42.65 -51.52
N SER A 93 -7.07 -42.44 -52.64
CA SER A 93 -5.61 -42.46 -52.75
C SER A 93 -4.93 -41.29 -52.01
N ASP A 94 -5.57 -40.13 -51.94
CA ASP A 94 -5.08 -38.96 -51.18
C ASP A 94 -5.08 -39.24 -49.67
N LEU A 95 -6.05 -40.04 -49.19
CA LEU A 95 -6.13 -40.46 -47.79
C LEU A 95 -4.91 -41.32 -47.39
N ALA A 96 -4.35 -42.11 -48.32
CA ALA A 96 -3.21 -42.98 -48.07
C ALA A 96 -1.90 -42.20 -47.83
N VAL A 97 -1.80 -40.96 -48.33
CA VAL A 97 -0.64 -40.08 -48.12
C VAL A 97 -0.87 -39.10 -46.97
N LEU A 98 -2.09 -38.57 -46.85
CA LEU A 98 -2.44 -37.60 -45.82
C LEU A 98 -2.47 -38.21 -44.42
N LEU A 99 -2.93 -39.46 -44.26
CA LEU A 99 -3.05 -40.13 -42.96
C LEU A 99 -1.67 -40.39 -42.29
N PRO A 100 -0.65 -40.96 -42.97
CA PRO A 100 0.68 -41.12 -42.37
C PRO A 100 1.37 -39.79 -42.14
N LEU A 101 1.20 -38.79 -43.03
CA LEU A 101 1.75 -37.45 -42.82
C LEU A 101 1.13 -36.79 -41.57
N ALA A 102 -0.18 -36.87 -41.41
CA ALA A 102 -0.87 -36.41 -40.21
C ALA A 102 -0.38 -37.15 -38.95
N GLY A 103 -0.18 -38.47 -39.05
CA GLY A 103 0.41 -39.29 -37.97
C GLY A 103 1.81 -38.81 -37.56
N VAL A 104 2.68 -38.51 -38.53
CA VAL A 104 4.03 -37.96 -38.27
C VAL A 104 3.95 -36.58 -37.62
N VAL A 105 3.08 -35.70 -38.12
CA VAL A 105 2.88 -34.36 -37.54
C VAL A 105 2.39 -34.45 -36.10
N VAL A 106 1.43 -35.33 -35.81
CA VAL A 106 0.92 -35.57 -34.45
C VAL A 106 2.00 -36.14 -33.53
N LEU A 107 2.78 -37.10 -34.01
CA LEU A 107 3.91 -37.69 -33.26
C LEU A 107 4.96 -36.62 -32.92
N MET A 108 5.38 -35.84 -33.92
CA MET A 108 6.35 -34.75 -33.75
C MET A 108 5.83 -33.70 -32.77
N ALA A 109 4.56 -33.29 -32.90
CA ALA A 109 3.93 -32.36 -31.97
C ALA A 109 3.88 -32.93 -30.53
N GLY A 110 3.61 -34.23 -30.39
CA GLY A 110 3.62 -34.94 -29.11
C GLY A 110 5.00 -34.96 -28.45
N VAL A 111 6.05 -35.28 -29.23
CA VAL A 111 7.45 -35.28 -28.77
C VAL A 111 7.89 -33.87 -28.33
N VAL A 112 7.61 -32.85 -29.16
CA VAL A 112 7.91 -31.45 -28.84
C VAL A 112 7.16 -31.01 -27.58
N GLY A 113 5.88 -31.36 -27.46
CA GLY A 113 5.06 -31.07 -26.28
C GLY A 113 5.59 -31.74 -25.01
N PHE A 114 6.00 -33.01 -25.09
CA PHE A 114 6.58 -33.76 -23.98
C PHE A 114 7.92 -33.17 -23.53
N LEU A 115 8.83 -32.88 -24.47
CA LEU A 115 10.11 -32.23 -24.16
C LEU A 115 9.86 -30.86 -23.50
N SER A 116 8.94 -30.06 -24.05
CA SER A 116 8.57 -28.77 -23.46
C SER A 116 8.10 -28.91 -22.01
N TRP A 117 7.24 -29.89 -21.70
CA TRP A 117 6.78 -30.16 -20.33
C TRP A 117 7.91 -30.64 -19.42
N TYR A 118 8.73 -31.59 -19.87
CA TYR A 118 9.79 -32.21 -19.07
C TYR A 118 10.86 -31.20 -18.62
N PHE A 119 11.18 -30.23 -19.49
CA PHE A 119 12.16 -29.18 -19.21
C PHE A 119 11.57 -27.92 -18.56
N THR A 120 10.26 -27.85 -18.33
CA THR A 120 9.65 -26.72 -17.60
C THR A 120 9.63 -27.01 -16.11
N ARG A 121 10.19 -26.11 -15.30
CA ARG A 121 10.25 -26.23 -13.83
C ARG A 121 9.90 -24.91 -13.15
N PHE A 122 9.30 -25.02 -11.98
CA PHE A 122 8.96 -23.91 -11.09
C PHE A 122 9.75 -24.08 -9.80
N VAL A 123 10.44 -23.04 -9.36
CA VAL A 123 11.14 -23.03 -8.08
C VAL A 123 10.57 -21.91 -7.25
N ILE A 124 9.96 -22.26 -6.12
CA ILE A 124 9.42 -21.31 -5.15
C ILE A 124 10.44 -21.21 -4.01
N ASP A 125 11.01 -20.02 -3.84
CA ASP A 125 11.95 -19.69 -2.75
C ASP A 125 11.24 -18.89 -1.65
N ALA A 126 11.97 -18.43 -0.63
CA ALA A 126 11.41 -17.58 0.43
C ALA A 126 11.05 -16.16 -0.05
N ASP A 127 11.82 -15.64 -1.02
CA ASP A 127 11.75 -14.23 -1.44
C ASP A 127 11.44 -14.07 -2.94
N GLU A 128 11.61 -15.12 -3.76
CA GLU A 128 11.38 -15.08 -5.20
C GLU A 128 10.68 -16.33 -5.76
N LEU A 129 9.88 -16.12 -6.82
CA LEU A 129 9.37 -17.16 -7.71
C LEU A 129 10.26 -17.24 -8.96
N ARG A 130 10.79 -18.42 -9.26
CA ARG A 130 11.60 -18.66 -10.46
C ARG A 130 10.92 -19.64 -11.41
N VAL A 131 10.83 -19.25 -12.67
CA VAL A 131 10.28 -20.07 -13.76
C VAL A 131 11.40 -20.40 -14.74
N GLU A 132 11.68 -21.69 -14.90
CA GLU A 132 12.70 -22.20 -15.80
C GLU A 132 12.04 -22.93 -16.96
N THR A 133 12.37 -22.54 -18.19
CA THR A 133 11.81 -23.12 -19.42
C THR A 133 12.91 -23.35 -20.47
N GLY A 134 12.65 -24.31 -21.36
CA GLY A 134 13.45 -24.53 -22.57
C GLY A 134 14.35 -25.78 -22.51
N ALA A 135 14.33 -26.53 -23.62
CA ALA A 135 15.13 -27.74 -23.80
C ALA A 135 16.50 -27.43 -24.45
N LEU A 136 16.49 -26.65 -25.54
CA LEU A 136 17.66 -26.22 -26.30
C LEU A 136 18.19 -24.86 -25.82
N PHE A 137 17.30 -23.87 -25.70
CA PHE A 137 17.60 -22.53 -25.19
C PHE A 137 16.98 -22.38 -23.81
N LYS A 138 17.81 -22.30 -22.76
CA LYS A 138 17.34 -22.18 -21.38
C LYS A 138 16.97 -20.73 -21.08
N SER A 139 15.74 -20.51 -20.62
CA SER A 139 15.26 -19.23 -20.10
C SER A 139 14.89 -19.39 -18.64
N SER A 140 15.44 -18.54 -17.78
CA SER A 140 15.12 -18.49 -16.35
C SER A 140 14.64 -17.09 -16.01
N LYS A 141 13.40 -16.99 -15.52
CA LYS A 141 12.81 -15.72 -15.10
C LYS A 141 12.57 -15.73 -13.60
N ARG A 142 13.17 -14.78 -12.89
CA ARG A 142 13.07 -14.61 -11.43
C ARG A 142 12.17 -13.43 -11.12
N ILE A 143 11.22 -13.63 -10.22
CA ILE A 143 10.21 -12.64 -9.83
C ILE A 143 10.26 -12.53 -8.30
N PRO A 144 10.85 -11.46 -7.74
CA PRO A 144 10.75 -11.17 -6.31
C PRO A 144 9.28 -11.01 -5.92
N PHE A 145 8.88 -11.53 -4.75
CA PHE A 145 7.48 -11.43 -4.31
C PHE A 145 7.01 -9.99 -4.16
N GLU A 146 7.90 -9.08 -3.75
CA GLU A 146 7.62 -7.64 -3.63
C GLU A 146 7.22 -6.98 -4.95
N ARG A 147 7.64 -7.55 -6.09
CA ARG A 147 7.29 -7.03 -7.43
C ARG A 147 6.00 -7.63 -7.98
N LEU A 148 5.45 -8.64 -7.31
CA LEU A 148 4.24 -9.31 -7.74
C LEU A 148 3.04 -8.39 -7.50
N GLN A 149 2.35 -8.01 -8.57
CA GLN A 149 1.25 -7.06 -8.49
C GLN A 149 -0.11 -7.75 -8.49
N SER A 150 -0.30 -8.72 -9.38
CA SER A 150 -1.56 -9.44 -9.52
C SER A 150 -1.30 -10.90 -9.91
N VAL A 151 -2.22 -11.77 -9.48
CA VAL A 151 -2.22 -13.19 -9.85
C VAL A 151 -3.62 -13.60 -10.25
N ASP A 152 -3.79 -13.89 -11.53
CA ASP A 152 -5.05 -14.27 -12.13
C ASP A 152 -5.08 -15.77 -12.41
N VAL A 153 -6.25 -16.39 -12.22
CA VAL A 153 -6.47 -17.82 -12.54
C VAL A 153 -7.19 -17.89 -13.87
N ILE A 154 -6.60 -18.61 -14.83
CA ILE A 154 -7.14 -18.78 -16.18
C ILE A 154 -7.37 -20.25 -16.43
N GLN A 155 -8.59 -20.61 -16.81
CA GLN A 155 -8.99 -21.97 -17.13
C GLN A 155 -9.50 -22.01 -18.56
N PRO A 156 -8.62 -22.23 -19.55
CA PRO A 156 -9.03 -22.53 -20.91
C PRO A 156 -9.90 -23.78 -20.96
N LEU A 157 -10.79 -23.88 -21.95
CA LEU A 157 -11.82 -24.93 -22.01
C LEU A 157 -11.23 -26.33 -21.85
N ALA A 158 -10.14 -26.60 -22.57
CA ALA A 158 -9.42 -27.86 -22.47
C ALA A 158 -8.89 -28.10 -21.05
N ALA A 159 -8.26 -27.11 -20.41
CA ALA A 159 -7.78 -27.25 -19.03
C ALA A 159 -8.94 -27.43 -18.04
N ARG A 160 -10.06 -26.73 -18.24
CA ARG A 160 -11.27 -26.82 -17.40
C ARG A 160 -11.86 -28.23 -17.42
N LEU A 161 -11.92 -28.87 -18.59
CA LEU A 161 -12.39 -30.26 -18.73
C LEU A 161 -11.52 -31.26 -17.95
N PHE A 162 -10.22 -30.99 -17.82
CA PHE A 162 -9.27 -31.81 -17.07
C PHE A 162 -9.04 -31.36 -15.61
N GLY A 163 -9.79 -30.35 -15.10
CA GLY A 163 -9.64 -29.84 -13.74
C GLY A 163 -8.34 -29.05 -13.49
N LEU A 164 -7.77 -28.46 -14.55
CA LEU A 164 -6.49 -27.76 -14.54
C LEU A 164 -6.67 -26.25 -14.76
N ALA A 165 -5.72 -25.48 -14.24
CA ALA A 165 -5.69 -24.03 -14.35
C ALA A 165 -4.27 -23.51 -14.66
N GLU A 166 -4.20 -22.35 -15.30
CA GLU A 166 -3.00 -21.57 -15.53
C GLU A 166 -3.01 -20.35 -14.60
N LEU A 167 -1.87 -20.00 -13.99
CA LEU A 167 -1.72 -18.76 -13.25
C LEU A 167 -1.03 -17.73 -14.13
N ARG A 168 -1.66 -16.56 -14.30
CA ARG A 168 -1.06 -15.40 -14.96
C ARG A 168 -0.62 -14.42 -13.89
N ILE A 169 0.67 -14.16 -13.83
CA ILE A 169 1.31 -13.30 -12.83
C ILE A 169 1.77 -12.03 -13.53
N GLU A 170 1.31 -10.88 -13.05
CA GLU A 170 1.78 -9.58 -13.50
C GLU A 170 2.79 -9.00 -12.51
N VAL A 171 3.84 -8.42 -13.09
CA VAL A 171 4.98 -7.85 -12.37
C VAL A 171 5.01 -6.35 -12.70
N GLY A 172 5.36 -5.52 -11.72
CA GLY A 172 5.30 -4.05 -11.87
C GLY A 172 6.11 -3.47 -13.03
N ALA A 173 5.67 -2.28 -13.47
CA ALA A 173 6.20 -1.39 -14.52
C ALA A 173 7.31 -1.96 -15.45
N GLY A 174 6.90 -2.43 -16.63
CA GLY A 174 7.77 -2.72 -17.77
C GLY A 174 8.18 -4.18 -17.93
N ASP A 175 7.92 -5.04 -16.94
CA ASP A 175 8.27 -6.46 -17.02
C ASP A 175 7.15 -7.32 -17.67
N SER A 176 7.57 -8.33 -18.45
CA SER A 176 6.62 -9.20 -19.17
C SER A 176 5.74 -10.04 -18.22
N THR A 177 4.48 -10.27 -18.58
CA THR A 177 3.58 -11.18 -17.84
C THR A 177 4.14 -12.60 -17.80
N VAL A 178 4.10 -13.28 -16.65
CA VAL A 178 4.58 -14.66 -16.51
C VAL A 178 3.41 -15.61 -16.37
N ARG A 179 3.47 -16.74 -17.09
CA ARG A 179 2.39 -17.71 -17.17
C ARG A 179 2.84 -19.05 -16.59
N LEU A 180 2.28 -19.43 -15.45
CA LEU A 180 2.48 -20.72 -14.79
C LEU A 180 1.43 -21.72 -15.30
N ARG A 181 1.85 -22.60 -16.21
CA ARG A 181 0.99 -23.58 -16.89
C ARG A 181 1.37 -25.00 -16.51
N TYR A 182 0.47 -25.97 -16.49
CA TYR A 182 -0.85 -25.93 -15.86
C TYR A 182 -0.71 -26.58 -14.47
N LEU A 183 -1.53 -26.16 -13.52
CA LEU A 183 -1.58 -26.68 -12.16
C LEU A 183 -2.95 -27.29 -11.89
N GLY A 184 -3.04 -28.24 -10.95
CA GLY A 184 -4.32 -28.68 -10.42
C GLY A 184 -5.09 -27.49 -9.86
N ARG A 185 -6.40 -27.41 -10.09
CA ARG A 185 -7.18 -26.21 -9.74
C ARG A 185 -7.09 -25.79 -8.27
N ALA A 186 -7.23 -26.74 -7.34
CA ALA A 186 -7.10 -26.47 -5.91
C ALA A 186 -5.72 -25.88 -5.58
N LYS A 187 -4.68 -26.46 -6.18
CA LYS A 187 -3.30 -25.99 -6.03
C LYS A 187 -3.07 -24.61 -6.66
N ALA A 188 -3.69 -24.32 -7.81
CA ALA A 188 -3.63 -23.00 -8.43
C ALA A 188 -4.27 -21.93 -7.54
N GLY A 189 -5.42 -22.26 -6.91
CA GLY A 189 -6.06 -21.40 -5.91
C GLY A 189 -5.15 -21.14 -4.69
N GLN A 190 -4.61 -22.21 -4.09
CA GLN A 190 -3.68 -22.12 -2.95
C GLN A 190 -2.44 -21.31 -3.30
N LEU A 191 -1.80 -21.59 -4.44
CA LEU A 191 -0.61 -20.89 -4.88
C LEU A 191 -0.88 -19.42 -5.18
N ARG A 192 -2.04 -19.07 -5.76
CA ARG A 192 -2.45 -17.67 -5.92
C ARG A 192 -2.52 -16.95 -4.57
N GLU A 193 -3.26 -17.50 -3.62
CA GLU A 193 -3.45 -16.87 -2.31
C GLU A 193 -2.11 -16.78 -1.55
N TYR A 194 -1.27 -17.81 -1.64
CA TYR A 194 0.10 -17.80 -1.12
C TYR A 194 0.96 -16.69 -1.74
N LEU A 195 0.96 -16.57 -3.08
CA LEU A 195 1.75 -15.56 -3.79
C LEU A 195 1.28 -14.14 -3.46
N LEU A 196 -0.02 -13.91 -3.36
CA LEU A 196 -0.58 -12.62 -2.94
C LEU A 196 -0.24 -12.30 -1.48
N LEU A 197 -0.34 -13.28 -0.57
CA LEU A 197 0.09 -13.10 0.82
C LEU A 197 1.56 -12.69 0.94
N ARG A 198 2.45 -13.37 0.20
CA ARG A 198 3.88 -13.08 0.17
C ARG A 198 4.19 -11.71 -0.44
N ALA A 199 3.45 -11.30 -1.47
CA ALA A 199 3.61 -9.98 -2.08
C ALA A 199 3.33 -8.83 -1.11
N HIS A 200 2.47 -9.05 -0.11
CA HIS A 200 2.17 -8.09 0.96
C HIS A 200 3.08 -8.24 2.20
N GLY A 201 4.21 -8.95 2.09
CA GLY A 201 5.18 -9.10 3.18
C GLY A 201 4.73 -10.04 4.31
N ARG A 202 3.61 -10.77 4.16
CA ARG A 202 3.15 -11.74 5.17
C ARG A 202 3.82 -13.09 4.96
N ARG A 203 4.26 -13.72 6.06
CA ARG A 203 4.80 -15.08 6.06
C ARG A 203 3.65 -16.09 6.20
N GLY A 204 3.55 -17.02 5.26
CA GLY A 204 2.63 -18.17 5.31
C GLY A 204 3.28 -19.40 4.67
N ARG A 205 2.74 -20.59 4.93
CA ARG A 205 3.12 -21.84 4.25
C ARG A 205 2.08 -22.17 3.19
N LEU A 206 2.53 -22.80 2.10
CA LEU A 206 1.65 -23.17 0.98
C LEU A 206 0.59 -24.20 1.38
N ASP A 207 0.86 -24.98 2.43
CA ASP A 207 0.00 -26.06 2.94
C ASP A 207 -0.96 -25.61 4.06
N ASP A 208 -1.07 -24.31 4.35
CA ASP A 208 -1.96 -23.84 5.42
C ASP A 208 -3.44 -24.17 5.06
N PRO A 209 -4.19 -24.85 5.94
CA PRO A 209 -5.55 -25.32 5.65
C PRO A 209 -6.55 -24.17 5.41
N GLU A 210 -6.24 -22.97 5.90
CA GLU A 210 -7.02 -21.75 5.66
C GLU A 210 -6.94 -21.27 4.18
N LEU A 211 -5.89 -21.66 3.45
CA LEU A 211 -5.74 -21.42 2.00
C LEU A 211 -6.51 -22.44 1.14
N ALA A 212 -6.96 -23.54 1.74
CA ALA A 212 -7.60 -24.67 1.06
C ALA A 212 -9.13 -24.55 1.04
N LEU A 213 -9.67 -23.49 0.45
CA LEU A 213 -11.13 -23.36 0.26
C LEU A 213 -11.57 -23.93 -1.11
N PRO A 214 -12.65 -24.74 -1.19
CA PRO A 214 -12.98 -25.51 -2.37
C PRO A 214 -13.55 -24.64 -3.50
N ALA A 215 -12.80 -24.48 -4.59
CA ALA A 215 -13.29 -23.86 -5.81
C ALA A 215 -14.17 -24.85 -6.59
N SER A 216 -15.51 -24.71 -6.50
CA SER A 216 -16.46 -25.56 -7.24
C SER A 216 -16.19 -25.59 -8.75
N ALA A 217 -16.32 -26.77 -9.37
CA ALA A 217 -15.93 -27.09 -10.75
C ALA A 217 -16.40 -26.08 -11.83
N PHE A 218 -17.47 -25.32 -11.59
CA PHE A 218 -18.12 -24.47 -12.58
C PHE A 218 -18.11 -22.96 -12.29
N VAL A 219 -17.68 -22.49 -11.11
CA VAL A 219 -17.94 -21.08 -10.71
C VAL A 219 -16.74 -20.33 -10.12
N ASP A 220 -15.63 -21.00 -9.82
CA ASP A 220 -14.40 -20.39 -9.26
C ASP A 220 -14.65 -19.32 -8.18
N ARG A 221 -15.60 -19.62 -7.27
CA ARG A 221 -15.89 -18.83 -6.09
C ARG A 221 -15.07 -19.36 -4.92
N GLY A 222 -14.33 -18.49 -4.25
CA GLY A 222 -13.80 -18.78 -2.93
C GLY A 222 -14.94 -18.82 -1.91
N ALA A 223 -14.78 -19.57 -0.81
CA ALA A 223 -15.84 -19.68 0.20
C ALA A 223 -16.15 -18.34 0.91
N ALA A 224 -15.23 -17.37 0.87
CA ALA A 224 -15.41 -16.02 1.41
C ALA A 224 -15.99 -15.01 0.41
N ASP A 225 -16.16 -15.37 -0.87
CA ASP A 225 -16.60 -14.43 -1.89
C ASP A 225 -18.12 -14.22 -1.84
N ARG A 226 -18.57 -12.97 -1.67
CA ARG A 226 -19.99 -12.60 -1.70
C ARG A 226 -20.34 -12.02 -3.08
N PRO A 227 -21.26 -12.62 -3.86
CA PRO A 227 -21.62 -12.09 -5.17
C PRO A 227 -22.35 -10.74 -5.02
N LEU A 228 -21.79 -9.68 -5.60
CA LEU A 228 -22.41 -8.36 -5.67
C LEU A 228 -23.40 -8.28 -6.84
N VAL A 229 -22.94 -8.69 -8.02
CA VAL A 229 -23.72 -8.65 -9.27
C VAL A 229 -23.40 -9.88 -10.12
N THR A 230 -24.43 -10.56 -10.59
CA THR A 230 -24.33 -11.66 -11.56
C THR A 230 -25.08 -11.26 -12.83
N VAL A 231 -24.39 -11.28 -13.97
CA VAL A 231 -25.00 -10.94 -15.25
C VAL A 231 -25.50 -12.22 -15.90
N SER A 232 -26.81 -12.32 -16.10
CA SER A 232 -27.41 -13.46 -16.80
C SER A 232 -26.95 -13.51 -18.27
N PRO A 233 -26.69 -14.70 -18.84
CA PRO A 233 -26.35 -14.85 -20.26
C PRO A 233 -27.34 -14.20 -21.23
N GLN A 234 -28.64 -14.29 -20.94
CA GLN A 234 -29.70 -13.72 -21.77
C GLN A 234 -29.60 -12.19 -21.82
N ARG A 235 -29.45 -11.53 -20.66
CA ARG A 235 -29.24 -10.08 -20.57
C ARG A 235 -27.98 -9.65 -21.32
N LEU A 236 -26.89 -10.42 -21.20
CA LEU A 236 -25.65 -10.14 -21.91
C LEU A 236 -25.87 -10.15 -23.44
N VAL A 237 -26.46 -11.23 -23.98
CA VAL A 237 -26.75 -11.35 -25.42
C VAL A 237 -27.68 -10.23 -25.89
N LEU A 238 -28.78 -9.97 -25.17
CA LEU A 238 -29.72 -8.88 -25.50
C LEU A 238 -29.04 -7.51 -25.48
N SER A 239 -28.15 -7.26 -24.52
CA SER A 239 -27.41 -6.00 -24.43
C SER A 239 -26.49 -5.79 -25.64
N PHE A 240 -25.83 -6.86 -26.12
CA PHE A 240 -25.01 -6.81 -27.32
C PHE A 240 -25.83 -6.65 -28.60
N LEU A 241 -26.99 -7.32 -28.71
CA LEU A 241 -27.91 -7.13 -29.84
C LEU A 241 -28.53 -5.72 -29.84
N ALA A 242 -28.75 -5.15 -28.66
CA ALA A 242 -29.20 -3.76 -28.49
C ALA A 242 -28.05 -2.73 -28.52
N SER A 243 -26.82 -3.15 -28.85
CA SER A 243 -25.69 -2.23 -28.96
C SER A 243 -25.76 -1.42 -30.26
N THR A 244 -25.26 -0.19 -30.22
CA THR A 244 -25.22 0.70 -31.38
C THR A 244 -24.42 0.08 -32.53
N GLU A 245 -23.33 -0.62 -32.24
CA GLU A 245 -22.49 -1.30 -33.24
C GLU A 245 -23.28 -2.35 -34.04
N TRP A 246 -23.99 -3.25 -33.33
CA TRP A 246 -24.79 -4.29 -33.99
C TRP A 246 -25.88 -3.69 -34.87
N LEU A 247 -26.56 -2.66 -34.39
CA LEU A 247 -27.68 -2.06 -35.10
C LEU A 247 -27.26 -1.21 -36.28
N MET A 248 -26.14 -0.51 -36.21
CA MET A 248 -25.60 0.19 -37.38
C MET A 248 -25.21 -0.82 -38.47
N THR A 249 -24.62 -1.94 -38.10
CA THR A 249 -24.28 -3.00 -39.07
C THR A 249 -25.52 -3.70 -39.63
N ALA A 250 -26.50 -4.02 -38.78
CA ALA A 250 -27.77 -4.60 -39.21
C ALA A 250 -28.57 -3.64 -40.11
N GLY A 251 -28.61 -2.35 -39.74
CA GLY A 251 -29.24 -1.28 -40.52
C GLY A 251 -28.56 -1.05 -41.86
N LEU A 252 -27.21 -1.02 -41.90
CA LEU A 252 -26.45 -0.96 -43.15
C LEU A 252 -26.71 -2.17 -44.03
N THR A 253 -26.73 -3.37 -43.44
CA THR A 253 -27.02 -4.63 -44.15
C THR A 253 -28.43 -4.60 -44.76
N ALA A 254 -29.43 -4.16 -43.98
CA ALA A 254 -30.80 -3.99 -44.45
C ALA A 254 -30.89 -2.91 -45.54
N ALA A 255 -30.20 -1.77 -45.39
CA ALA A 255 -30.17 -0.72 -46.40
C ALA A 255 -29.56 -1.21 -47.72
N VAL A 256 -28.45 -1.95 -47.66
CA VAL A 256 -27.82 -2.57 -48.83
C VAL A 256 -28.78 -3.55 -49.51
N LEU A 257 -29.47 -4.41 -48.73
CA LEU A 257 -30.46 -5.35 -49.27
C LEU A 257 -31.66 -4.65 -49.91
N VAL A 258 -32.16 -3.57 -49.30
CA VAL A 258 -33.27 -2.78 -49.86
C VAL A 258 -32.84 -2.09 -51.15
N VAL A 259 -31.69 -1.44 -51.15
CA VAL A 259 -31.15 -0.76 -52.35
C VAL A 259 -30.94 -1.77 -53.47
N THR A 260 -30.25 -2.88 -53.20
CA THR A 260 -29.96 -3.87 -54.26
C THR A 260 -31.21 -4.62 -54.72
N GLY A 261 -32.20 -4.81 -53.85
CA GLY A 261 -33.51 -5.33 -54.22
C GLY A 261 -34.30 -4.39 -55.13
N VAL A 262 -34.31 -3.08 -54.83
CA VAL A 262 -34.98 -2.06 -55.67
C VAL A 262 -34.37 -1.99 -57.07
N PHE A 263 -33.06 -2.19 -57.19
CA PHE A 263 -32.33 -2.18 -58.46
C PHE A 263 -32.19 -3.56 -59.12
N ASP A 264 -32.78 -4.61 -58.54
CA ASP A 264 -32.70 -6.01 -59.00
C ASP A 264 -31.26 -6.56 -59.21
N VAL A 265 -30.34 -6.12 -58.36
CA VAL A 265 -28.91 -6.48 -58.39
C VAL A 265 -28.46 -7.22 -57.12
N THR A 266 -29.39 -7.80 -56.37
CA THR A 266 -29.13 -8.47 -55.08
C THR A 266 -28.05 -9.56 -55.18
N ALA A 267 -28.01 -10.31 -56.30
CA ALA A 267 -27.01 -11.36 -56.53
C ALA A 267 -25.57 -10.84 -56.46
N TYR A 268 -25.32 -9.59 -56.89
CA TYR A 268 -24.00 -8.97 -56.84
C TYR A 268 -23.61 -8.47 -55.43
N ALA A 269 -24.59 -8.27 -54.55
CA ALA A 269 -24.34 -7.84 -53.17
C ALA A 269 -24.03 -9.02 -52.22
N LEU A 270 -24.54 -10.22 -52.52
CA LEU A 270 -24.38 -11.41 -51.68
C LEU A 270 -22.91 -11.75 -51.34
N PRO A 271 -21.94 -11.70 -52.28
CA PRO A 271 -20.54 -11.97 -51.96
C PRO A 271 -19.92 -11.00 -50.95
N GLY A 272 -20.44 -9.75 -50.85
CA GLY A 272 -20.01 -8.78 -49.85
C GLY A 272 -20.76 -8.89 -48.53
N LEU A 273 -22.05 -9.24 -48.58
CA LEU A 273 -22.90 -9.36 -47.39
C LEU A 273 -22.58 -10.58 -46.53
N ILE A 274 -22.22 -11.71 -47.14
CA ILE A 274 -21.90 -12.94 -46.39
C ILE A 274 -20.67 -12.74 -45.49
N PRO A 275 -19.50 -12.25 -45.97
CA PRO A 275 -18.37 -11.95 -45.12
C PRO A 275 -18.67 -10.87 -44.08
N LEU A 276 -19.48 -9.85 -44.42
CA LEU A 276 -19.91 -8.82 -43.47
C LEU A 276 -20.70 -9.43 -42.31
N LEU A 277 -21.69 -10.29 -42.61
CA LEU A 277 -22.49 -10.99 -41.60
C LEU A 277 -21.63 -11.93 -40.75
N ILE A 278 -20.78 -12.75 -41.38
CA ILE A 278 -19.86 -13.65 -40.68
C ILE A 278 -18.92 -12.84 -39.78
N GLY A 279 -18.36 -11.74 -40.26
CA GLY A 279 -17.49 -10.85 -39.49
C GLY A 279 -18.21 -10.27 -38.29
N THR A 280 -19.45 -9.81 -38.48
CA THR A 280 -20.26 -9.21 -37.41
C THR A 280 -20.63 -10.24 -36.34
N VAL A 281 -21.14 -11.40 -36.75
CA VAL A 281 -21.46 -12.52 -35.85
C VAL A 281 -20.19 -13.00 -35.12
N SER A 282 -19.05 -13.04 -35.81
CA SER A 282 -17.77 -13.42 -35.20
C SER A 282 -17.31 -12.42 -34.14
N VAL A 283 -17.41 -11.11 -34.40
CA VAL A 283 -17.04 -10.06 -33.44
C VAL A 283 -17.96 -10.07 -32.22
N VAL A 284 -19.28 -10.12 -32.44
CA VAL A 284 -20.26 -10.17 -31.34
C VAL A 284 -20.14 -11.47 -30.56
N GLY A 285 -20.04 -12.60 -31.25
CA GLY A 285 -19.87 -13.92 -30.64
C GLY A 285 -18.63 -13.98 -29.75
N ARG A 286 -17.47 -13.48 -30.22
CA ARG A 286 -16.24 -13.41 -29.41
C ARG A 286 -16.44 -12.58 -28.14
N ARG A 287 -17.12 -11.44 -28.20
CA ARG A 287 -17.41 -10.60 -27.02
C ARG A 287 -18.36 -11.28 -26.04
N VAL A 288 -19.42 -11.92 -26.53
CA VAL A 288 -20.37 -12.70 -25.71
C VAL A 288 -19.64 -13.84 -25.01
N PHE A 289 -18.84 -14.62 -25.72
CA PHE A 289 -18.08 -15.72 -25.13
C PHE A 289 -17.05 -15.26 -24.09
N ALA A 290 -16.43 -14.09 -24.30
CA ALA A 290 -15.46 -13.51 -23.36
C ALA A 290 -16.10 -12.99 -22.06
N MET A 291 -17.36 -12.54 -22.12
CA MET A 291 -18.10 -11.96 -21.00
C MET A 291 -19.18 -12.88 -20.42
N PHE A 292 -19.26 -14.12 -20.91
CA PHE A 292 -20.28 -15.07 -20.47
C PHE A 292 -20.16 -15.40 -18.97
N ASN A 293 -21.29 -15.62 -18.29
CA ASN A 293 -21.38 -15.88 -16.84
C ASN A 293 -20.62 -14.86 -15.97
N PHE A 294 -20.59 -13.60 -16.39
CA PHE A 294 -19.92 -12.53 -15.65
C PHE A 294 -20.47 -12.41 -14.22
N THR A 295 -19.57 -12.53 -13.24
CA THR A 295 -19.88 -12.35 -11.83
C THR A 295 -18.88 -11.37 -11.23
N LEU A 296 -19.38 -10.33 -10.59
CA LEU A 296 -18.63 -9.45 -9.72
C LEU A 296 -18.89 -9.87 -8.28
N SER A 297 -17.85 -10.30 -7.56
CA SER A 297 -17.93 -10.66 -6.15
C SER A 297 -17.04 -9.78 -5.30
N GLU A 298 -17.49 -9.52 -4.08
CA GLU A 298 -16.68 -8.96 -3.01
C GLU A 298 -15.82 -10.05 -2.41
N SER A 299 -14.52 -9.77 -2.27
CA SER A 299 -13.53 -10.64 -1.64
C SER A 299 -12.87 -9.86 -0.49
N PRO A 300 -12.28 -10.51 0.52
CA PRO A 300 -11.65 -9.82 1.65
C PRO A 300 -10.56 -8.81 1.27
N ARG A 301 -9.98 -8.96 0.07
CA ARG A 301 -8.88 -8.12 -0.44
C ARG A 301 -9.30 -7.16 -1.57
N GLY A 302 -10.59 -7.07 -1.91
CA GLY A 302 -11.09 -6.18 -2.96
C GLY A 302 -12.21 -6.79 -3.80
N LEU A 303 -12.29 -6.39 -5.07
CA LEU A 303 -13.29 -6.90 -6.01
C LEU A 303 -12.71 -8.07 -6.83
N ARG A 304 -13.52 -9.08 -7.09
CA ARG A 304 -13.15 -10.22 -7.92
C ARG A 304 -14.12 -10.32 -9.09
N VAL A 305 -13.56 -10.40 -10.30
CA VAL A 305 -14.29 -10.52 -11.55
C VAL A 305 -14.05 -11.92 -12.12
N THR A 306 -15.13 -12.68 -12.28
CA THR A 306 -15.11 -14.00 -12.90
C THR A 306 -15.91 -13.96 -14.19
N ARG A 307 -15.31 -14.33 -15.33
CA ARG A 307 -15.96 -14.28 -16.65
C ARG A 307 -15.38 -15.27 -17.65
N GLY A 308 -16.17 -15.59 -18.67
CA GLY A 308 -15.75 -16.32 -19.87
C GLY A 308 -16.30 -17.74 -19.97
N LEU A 309 -16.75 -18.11 -21.19
CA LEU A 309 -17.28 -19.45 -21.47
C LEU A 309 -16.16 -20.44 -21.83
N THR A 310 -15.29 -20.04 -22.78
CA THR A 310 -14.18 -20.84 -23.30
C THR A 310 -12.95 -20.71 -22.42
N ASN A 311 -12.54 -19.48 -22.10
CA ASN A 311 -11.47 -19.19 -21.16
C ASN A 311 -12.09 -18.55 -19.92
N LEU A 312 -12.29 -19.34 -18.86
CA LEU A 312 -12.78 -18.82 -17.59
C LEU A 312 -11.64 -18.11 -16.88
N THR A 313 -11.75 -16.80 -16.71
CA THR A 313 -10.77 -15.95 -16.04
C THR A 313 -11.33 -15.47 -14.71
N SER A 314 -10.59 -15.69 -13.62
CA SER A 314 -10.85 -15.15 -12.28
C SER A 314 -9.74 -14.16 -11.93
N GLN A 315 -10.11 -12.89 -11.92
CA GLN A 315 -9.20 -11.76 -11.70
C GLN A 315 -9.57 -11.04 -10.40
N SER A 316 -8.57 -10.71 -9.59
CA SER A 316 -8.76 -9.82 -8.42
C SER A 316 -8.32 -8.41 -8.77
N VAL A 317 -9.25 -7.46 -8.63
CA VAL A 317 -9.02 -6.03 -8.80
C VAL A 317 -9.07 -5.37 -7.41
N PRO A 318 -7.92 -4.99 -6.85
CA PRO A 318 -7.87 -4.21 -5.61
C PRO A 318 -8.57 -2.85 -5.82
N VAL A 319 -9.41 -2.44 -4.87
CA VAL A 319 -10.21 -1.21 -4.99
C VAL A 319 -9.32 0.04 -4.99
N ASP A 320 -8.23 0.02 -4.23
CA ASP A 320 -7.23 1.08 -4.13
C ASP A 320 -6.48 1.35 -5.45
N ARG A 321 -6.42 0.34 -6.33
CA ARG A 321 -5.78 0.44 -7.65
C ARG A 321 -6.67 1.00 -8.75
N ILE A 322 -7.97 1.12 -8.50
CA ILE A 322 -8.90 1.76 -9.42
C ILE A 322 -8.63 3.27 -9.43
N GLN A 323 -8.31 3.83 -10.60
CA GLN A 323 -7.93 5.23 -10.78
C GLN A 323 -9.11 6.10 -11.19
N GLY A 324 -10.06 5.52 -11.93
CA GLY A 324 -11.22 6.20 -12.47
C GLY A 324 -12.28 5.20 -12.86
N VAL A 325 -13.50 5.70 -13.02
CA VAL A 325 -14.65 4.89 -13.41
C VAL A 325 -15.41 5.58 -14.54
N ARG A 326 -15.70 4.83 -15.60
CA ARG A 326 -16.54 5.26 -16.72
C ARG A 326 -17.85 4.50 -16.68
N THR A 327 -18.96 5.23 -16.66
CA THR A 327 -20.30 4.68 -16.88
C THR A 327 -20.77 5.07 -18.27
N SER A 328 -21.16 4.11 -19.09
CA SER A 328 -21.71 4.36 -20.43
C SER A 328 -23.12 3.80 -20.58
N GLN A 329 -23.98 4.58 -21.23
CA GLN A 329 -25.35 4.21 -21.51
C GLN A 329 -25.70 4.50 -22.98
N PRO A 330 -25.69 3.47 -23.84
CA PRO A 330 -26.20 3.57 -25.20
C PRO A 330 -27.69 4.00 -25.23
N LEU A 331 -28.10 4.70 -26.28
CA LEU A 331 -29.45 5.25 -26.43
C LEU A 331 -30.53 4.18 -26.23
N LEU A 332 -30.31 2.98 -26.79
CA LEU A 332 -31.27 1.88 -26.76
C LEU A 332 -31.26 1.09 -25.46
N TRP A 333 -30.26 1.31 -24.62
CA TRP A 333 -30.19 0.76 -23.28
C TRP A 333 -30.98 1.60 -22.27
N ARG A 334 -31.31 2.86 -22.59
CA ARG A 334 -32.11 3.76 -21.76
C ARG A 334 -33.49 3.18 -21.36
N PRO A 335 -34.33 2.64 -22.27
CA PRO A 335 -35.62 2.06 -21.88
C PRO A 335 -35.49 0.84 -20.97
N PHE A 336 -34.39 0.09 -21.08
CA PHE A 336 -34.11 -1.07 -20.23
C PHE A 336 -33.39 -0.70 -18.92
N GLY A 337 -33.00 0.58 -18.75
CA GLY A 337 -32.22 1.03 -17.60
C GLY A 337 -30.85 0.36 -17.50
N TRP A 338 -30.27 -0.06 -18.63
CA TRP A 338 -28.97 -0.74 -18.67
C TRP A 338 -27.82 0.26 -18.78
N TYR A 339 -26.71 -0.10 -18.15
CA TYR A 339 -25.47 0.66 -18.09
C TYR A 339 -24.29 -0.31 -18.20
N ARG A 340 -23.19 0.18 -18.75
CA ARG A 340 -21.89 -0.49 -18.75
C ARG A 340 -20.93 0.31 -17.88
N VAL A 341 -20.12 -0.38 -17.09
CA VAL A 341 -19.12 0.24 -16.21
C VAL A 341 -17.74 -0.28 -16.57
N ASP A 342 -16.85 0.63 -16.95
CA ASP A 342 -15.45 0.40 -17.24
C ASP A 342 -14.60 1.14 -16.18
N VAL A 343 -13.40 0.62 -15.88
CA VAL A 343 -12.50 1.16 -14.85
C VAL A 343 -11.07 1.25 -15.35
N ASP A 344 -10.36 2.28 -14.88
CA ASP A 344 -8.92 2.41 -15.07
C ASP A 344 -8.19 1.70 -13.92
N ILE A 345 -7.35 0.71 -14.23
CA ILE A 345 -6.61 -0.06 -13.24
C ILE A 345 -5.11 0.04 -13.50
N VAL A 346 -4.34 0.40 -12.47
CA VAL A 346 -2.87 0.42 -12.53
C VAL A 346 -2.30 -0.99 -12.59
N GLY A 347 -1.36 -1.22 -13.50
CA GLY A 347 -0.65 -2.51 -13.68
C GLY A 347 -1.16 -3.35 -14.85
N TYR A 348 -2.42 -3.15 -15.25
CA TYR A 348 -3.07 -3.94 -16.30
C TYR A 348 -3.01 -3.31 -17.71
N ALA A 349 -2.47 -2.10 -17.84
CA ALA A 349 -2.49 -1.29 -19.07
C ALA A 349 -1.34 -1.59 -20.07
N GLY A 350 -0.61 -2.70 -19.90
CA GLY A 350 0.69 -2.93 -20.53
C GLY A 350 0.78 -4.00 -21.63
N SER A 351 -0.26 -4.78 -21.93
CA SER A 351 -0.17 -5.76 -23.03
C SER A 351 -0.70 -5.18 -24.35
N ASP A 352 0.22 -4.54 -25.09
CA ASP A 352 0.15 -4.33 -26.55
C ASP A 352 0.24 -5.69 -27.28
N GLY A 353 -0.71 -6.57 -27.01
CA GLY A 353 -0.95 -7.78 -27.78
C GLY A 353 -2.26 -7.59 -28.53
N GLU A 354 -2.26 -7.87 -29.83
CA GLU A 354 -3.35 -7.79 -30.81
C GLU A 354 -4.66 -8.57 -30.44
N ASN A 355 -4.78 -9.05 -29.21
CA ASN A 355 -5.91 -9.83 -28.72
C ASN A 355 -6.75 -9.02 -27.72
N ASN A 356 -8.06 -9.01 -27.94
CA ASN A 356 -9.14 -8.41 -27.13
C ASN A 356 -9.15 -8.73 -25.60
N GLU A 357 -8.16 -9.45 -25.06
CA GLU A 357 -8.04 -9.72 -23.62
C GLU A 357 -7.82 -8.44 -22.81
N SER A 358 -7.00 -7.50 -23.29
CA SER A 358 -6.71 -6.23 -22.60
C SER A 358 -7.95 -5.35 -22.40
N ALA A 359 -8.83 -5.30 -23.42
CA ALA A 359 -10.09 -4.54 -23.37
C ALA A 359 -11.14 -5.17 -22.44
N ALA A 360 -10.99 -6.45 -22.08
CA ALA A 360 -11.90 -7.15 -21.21
C ALA A 360 -11.51 -7.04 -19.73
N THR A 361 -10.25 -6.69 -19.46
CA THR A 361 -9.70 -6.50 -18.11
C THR A 361 -10.16 -5.20 -17.44
N SER A 362 -10.42 -4.16 -18.25
CA SER A 362 -10.94 -2.88 -17.76
C SER A 362 -12.46 -2.84 -17.56
N VAL A 363 -13.18 -3.93 -17.85
CA VAL A 363 -14.65 -3.98 -17.73
C VAL A 363 -15.04 -4.45 -16.33
N LEU A 364 -15.65 -3.55 -15.55
CA LEU A 364 -16.16 -3.89 -14.21
C LEU A 364 -17.57 -4.49 -14.28
N LEU A 365 -18.44 -3.98 -15.16
CA LEU A 365 -19.78 -4.50 -15.40
C LEU A 365 -20.12 -4.37 -16.90
N PRO A 366 -20.30 -5.48 -17.64
CA PRO A 366 -20.59 -5.41 -19.08
C PRO A 366 -22.00 -4.89 -19.37
N VAL A 367 -22.97 -5.30 -18.54
CA VAL A 367 -24.34 -4.79 -18.55
C VAL A 367 -24.93 -4.92 -17.15
N ALA A 368 -25.41 -3.82 -16.59
CA ALA A 368 -25.99 -3.75 -15.26
C ALA A 368 -27.16 -2.76 -15.23
N THR A 369 -28.12 -3.02 -14.35
CA THR A 369 -29.18 -2.06 -14.01
C THR A 369 -28.63 -0.96 -13.12
N ARG A 370 -29.34 0.17 -13.03
CA ARG A 370 -28.90 1.30 -12.20
C ARG A 370 -28.60 0.91 -10.75
N ALA A 371 -29.48 0.14 -10.10
CA ALA A 371 -29.28 -0.32 -8.74
C ALA A 371 -28.10 -1.29 -8.56
N GLU A 372 -27.71 -2.02 -9.61
CA GLU A 372 -26.51 -2.87 -9.60
C GLU A 372 -25.24 -2.01 -9.76
N VAL A 373 -25.28 -0.98 -10.61
CA VAL A 373 -24.20 0.01 -10.75
C VAL A 373 -23.97 0.74 -9.43
N ASP A 374 -25.01 1.27 -8.80
CA ASP A 374 -24.88 2.02 -7.55
C ASP A 374 -24.29 1.14 -6.42
N ARG A 375 -24.64 -0.16 -6.38
CA ARG A 375 -24.03 -1.13 -5.45
C ARG A 375 -22.54 -1.34 -5.71
N ALA A 376 -22.14 -1.47 -6.97
CA ALA A 376 -20.73 -1.64 -7.32
C ALA A 376 -19.92 -0.35 -7.07
N LEU A 377 -20.46 0.80 -7.48
CA LEU A 377 -19.84 2.11 -7.27
C LEU A 377 -19.75 2.48 -5.79
N GLY A 378 -20.74 2.11 -4.97
CA GLY A 378 -20.65 2.30 -3.52
C GLY A 378 -19.49 1.55 -2.86
N ARG A 379 -18.97 0.49 -3.50
CA ARG A 379 -17.76 -0.21 -3.03
C ARG A 379 -16.47 0.38 -3.60
N VAL A 380 -16.50 0.84 -4.85
CA VAL A 380 -15.32 1.45 -5.49
C VAL A 380 -15.05 2.86 -4.97
N LEU A 381 -16.11 3.64 -4.74
CA LEU A 381 -16.10 5.05 -4.33
C LEU A 381 -16.95 5.23 -3.06
N PRO A 382 -16.47 4.79 -1.89
CA PRO A 382 -17.25 4.88 -0.65
C PRO A 382 -17.55 6.33 -0.27
N GLY A 383 -18.84 6.60 0.04
CA GLY A 383 -19.33 7.91 0.47
C GLY A 383 -19.53 8.94 -0.66
N VAL A 384 -19.41 8.55 -1.92
CA VAL A 384 -19.70 9.43 -3.06
C VAL A 384 -21.13 9.16 -3.56
N GLN A 385 -21.96 10.20 -3.61
CA GLN A 385 -23.31 10.12 -4.17
C GLN A 385 -23.33 10.82 -5.53
N LEU A 386 -23.29 10.04 -6.62
CA LEU A 386 -23.20 10.59 -7.97
C LEU A 386 -24.46 11.36 -8.41
N ASP A 387 -25.61 11.07 -7.80
CA ASP A 387 -26.89 11.72 -8.14
C ASP A 387 -27.10 13.07 -7.49
N ALA A 388 -26.42 13.32 -6.37
CA ALA A 388 -26.49 14.59 -5.66
C ALA A 388 -25.59 15.67 -6.29
N LEU A 389 -24.73 15.28 -7.23
CA LEU A 389 -23.79 16.17 -7.90
C LEU A 389 -24.49 17.16 -8.83
N GLU A 390 -24.21 18.45 -8.63
CA GLU A 390 -24.65 19.48 -9.55
C GLU A 390 -23.78 19.47 -10.83
N LEU A 391 -24.37 19.00 -11.94
CA LEU A 391 -23.71 18.98 -13.25
C LEU A 391 -23.99 20.26 -14.04
N ARG A 392 -22.96 21.07 -14.23
CA ARG A 392 -22.99 22.34 -14.95
C ARG A 392 -22.82 22.12 -16.47
N PRO A 393 -23.69 22.69 -17.32
CA PRO A 393 -23.60 22.56 -18.76
C PRO A 393 -22.53 23.49 -19.37
N SER A 394 -22.04 23.14 -20.56
CA SER A 394 -21.13 24.03 -21.30
C SER A 394 -21.86 25.26 -21.89
N PRO A 395 -21.17 26.41 -22.07
CA PRO A 395 -21.78 27.64 -22.56
C PRO A 395 -22.42 27.49 -23.95
N ARG A 396 -23.49 28.25 -24.22
CA ARG A 396 -24.24 28.21 -25.50
C ARG A 396 -23.42 28.43 -26.77
N ARG A 397 -22.29 29.14 -26.66
CA ARG A 397 -21.37 29.39 -27.78
C ARG A 397 -20.54 28.17 -28.18
N ALA A 398 -20.50 27.14 -27.34
CA ALA A 398 -19.89 25.85 -27.68
C ALA A 398 -20.55 25.18 -28.91
N ARG A 399 -21.79 25.54 -29.26
CA ARG A 399 -22.48 25.08 -30.47
C ARG A 399 -21.71 25.33 -31.78
N TRP A 400 -20.76 26.27 -31.81
CA TRP A 400 -19.98 26.55 -33.02
C TRP A 400 -18.81 25.57 -33.19
N VAL A 401 -18.42 24.87 -32.13
CA VAL A 401 -17.37 23.84 -32.14
C VAL A 401 -18.01 22.45 -32.06
N ALA A 402 -18.86 22.25 -31.06
CA ALA A 402 -19.64 21.03 -30.81
C ALA A 402 -21.07 21.18 -31.31
N TRP A 403 -21.25 21.42 -32.62
CA TRP A 403 -22.56 21.78 -33.20
C TRP A 403 -23.66 20.74 -32.98
N PHE A 404 -23.28 19.47 -32.83
CA PHE A 404 -24.22 18.36 -32.76
C PHE A 404 -24.42 17.77 -31.36
N ASP A 405 -23.58 18.08 -30.38
CA ASP A 405 -23.68 17.46 -29.05
C ASP A 405 -23.37 18.41 -27.89
N PHE A 406 -23.22 19.73 -28.14
CA PHE A 406 -22.87 20.70 -27.08
C PHE A 406 -23.83 20.67 -25.87
N TRP A 407 -25.11 20.34 -26.06
CA TRP A 407 -26.10 20.28 -24.98
C TRP A 407 -25.91 19.07 -24.05
N THR A 408 -25.12 18.08 -24.48
CA THR A 408 -24.78 16.90 -23.70
C THR A 408 -23.55 17.09 -22.82
N LEU A 409 -22.73 18.12 -23.11
CA LEU A 409 -21.50 18.41 -22.40
C LEU A 409 -21.83 19.00 -21.03
N ARG A 410 -21.46 18.26 -19.98
CA ARG A 410 -21.64 18.67 -18.59
C ARG A 410 -20.40 18.30 -17.77
N HIS A 411 -20.17 19.05 -16.71
CA HIS A 411 -19.11 18.78 -15.74
C HIS A 411 -19.60 19.16 -14.35
N GLY A 412 -19.09 18.49 -13.33
CA GLY A 412 -19.39 18.80 -11.94
C GLY A 412 -18.36 18.17 -11.04
N TRP A 413 -18.35 18.55 -9.78
CA TRP A 413 -17.39 18.04 -8.82
C TRP A 413 -17.98 18.10 -7.40
N ASP A 414 -17.40 17.32 -6.52
CA ASP A 414 -17.65 17.33 -5.08
C ASP A 414 -16.32 17.53 -4.34
N GLU A 415 -16.26 17.29 -3.03
CA GLU A 415 -15.04 17.23 -2.24
C GLU A 415 -14.14 16.04 -2.59
N ARG A 416 -14.72 14.97 -3.16
CA ARG A 416 -14.01 13.69 -3.41
C ARG A 416 -13.74 13.38 -4.87
N VAL A 417 -14.63 13.77 -5.78
CA VAL A 417 -14.58 13.38 -7.20
C VAL A 417 -14.85 14.56 -8.14
N LEU A 418 -14.22 14.51 -9.30
CA LEU A 418 -14.55 15.27 -10.50
C LEU A 418 -15.34 14.36 -11.45
N VAL A 419 -16.42 14.87 -12.04
CA VAL A 419 -17.28 14.15 -12.97
C VAL A 419 -17.44 14.93 -14.26
N THR A 420 -17.30 14.25 -15.39
CA THR A 420 -17.56 14.80 -16.73
C THR A 420 -18.56 13.92 -17.45
N GLN A 421 -19.49 14.53 -18.18
CA GLN A 421 -20.53 13.83 -18.92
C GLN A 421 -20.60 14.36 -20.36
N HIS A 422 -20.71 13.45 -21.33
CA HIS A 422 -20.83 13.81 -22.75
C HIS A 422 -21.53 12.70 -23.55
N GLY A 423 -21.93 13.05 -24.79
CA GLY A 423 -22.40 12.09 -25.78
C GLY A 423 -23.93 11.98 -25.88
N TRP A 424 -24.44 12.10 -27.11
CA TRP A 424 -25.87 12.04 -27.42
C TRP A 424 -26.39 10.61 -27.63
N LEU A 425 -25.74 9.85 -28.53
CA LEU A 425 -26.10 8.45 -28.82
C LEU A 425 -25.69 7.49 -27.71
N THR A 426 -24.55 7.74 -27.10
CA THR A 426 -24.07 7.01 -25.93
C THR A 426 -23.71 8.05 -24.90
N THR A 427 -24.47 8.11 -23.82
CA THR A 427 -24.16 8.99 -22.70
C THR A 427 -23.04 8.36 -21.90
N VAL A 428 -21.90 9.05 -21.84
CA VAL A 428 -20.72 8.63 -21.10
C VAL A 428 -20.55 9.58 -19.93
N GLN A 429 -20.34 9.03 -18.75
CA GLN A 429 -20.04 9.74 -17.52
C GLN A 429 -18.74 9.18 -16.95
N ASP A 430 -17.71 10.00 -16.93
CA ASP A 430 -16.39 9.69 -16.38
C ASP A 430 -16.27 10.30 -14.98
N VAL A 431 -15.81 9.50 -14.03
CA VAL A 431 -15.66 9.84 -12.61
C VAL A 431 -14.21 9.65 -12.19
N LEU A 432 -13.60 10.73 -11.70
CA LEU A 432 -12.21 10.79 -11.28
C LEU A 432 -12.11 11.23 -9.81
N PRO A 433 -11.64 10.36 -8.90
CA PRO A 433 -11.26 10.80 -7.56
C PRO A 433 -10.13 11.84 -7.59
N HIS A 434 -10.27 12.94 -6.84
CA HIS A 434 -9.25 14.00 -6.84
C HIS A 434 -7.86 13.47 -6.46
N ALA A 435 -7.80 12.54 -5.52
CA ALA A 435 -6.53 11.92 -5.08
C ALA A 435 -5.77 11.20 -6.22
N LYS A 436 -6.48 10.75 -7.26
CA LYS A 436 -5.95 9.95 -8.37
C LYS A 436 -5.62 10.76 -9.64
N THR A 437 -5.90 12.07 -9.65
CA THR A 437 -5.48 12.97 -10.74
C THR A 437 -3.95 12.92 -10.87
N GLN A 438 -3.36 12.81 -12.07
CA GLN A 438 -1.89 12.85 -12.24
C GLN A 438 -1.41 14.22 -12.71
N SER A 439 -2.01 14.71 -13.79
CA SER A 439 -1.78 16.05 -14.33
C SER A 439 -3.11 16.69 -14.70
N VAL A 440 -3.10 18.02 -14.74
CA VAL A 440 -4.22 18.82 -15.25
C VAL A 440 -3.65 19.71 -16.34
N ARG A 441 -4.23 19.66 -17.53
CA ARG A 441 -3.82 20.49 -18.67
C ARG A 441 -5.01 21.19 -19.29
N ILE A 442 -4.77 22.40 -19.78
CA ILE A 442 -5.75 23.19 -20.51
C ILE A 442 -5.36 23.17 -21.98
N GLU A 443 -6.25 22.68 -22.83
CA GLU A 443 -6.08 22.70 -24.27
C GLU A 443 -7.01 23.76 -24.88
N GLN A 444 -6.45 24.57 -25.78
CA GLN A 444 -7.21 25.62 -26.46
C GLN A 444 -6.74 25.75 -27.91
N GLY A 445 -7.55 25.24 -28.83
CA GLY A 445 -7.35 25.40 -30.28
C GLY A 445 -7.68 26.81 -30.79
N PRO A 446 -7.37 27.13 -32.06
CA PRO A 446 -7.57 28.45 -32.65
C PRO A 446 -9.04 28.93 -32.64
N LEU A 447 -9.99 28.04 -32.96
CA LEU A 447 -11.43 28.34 -32.96
C LEU A 447 -11.96 28.53 -31.52
N GLN A 448 -11.50 27.69 -30.59
CA GLN A 448 -11.82 27.81 -29.17
C GLN A 448 -11.32 29.14 -28.60
N ARG A 449 -10.11 29.57 -28.98
CA ARG A 449 -9.56 30.88 -28.58
C ARG A 449 -10.43 32.05 -29.04
N ARG A 450 -10.92 32.02 -30.29
CA ARG A 450 -11.83 33.05 -30.83
C ARG A 450 -13.18 33.07 -30.09
N LEU A 451 -13.66 31.92 -29.65
CA LEU A 451 -14.92 31.75 -28.92
C LEU A 451 -14.76 31.85 -27.39
N ARG A 452 -13.55 32.13 -26.88
CA ARG A 452 -13.21 32.11 -25.44
C ARG A 452 -13.62 30.80 -24.76
N LEU A 453 -13.32 29.69 -25.42
CA LEU A 453 -13.55 28.33 -24.92
C LEU A 453 -12.21 27.62 -24.68
N ALA A 454 -12.19 26.63 -23.81
CA ALA A 454 -11.06 25.73 -23.60
C ALA A 454 -11.54 24.37 -23.08
N ASP A 455 -10.72 23.34 -23.27
CA ASP A 455 -10.91 22.01 -22.69
C ASP A 455 -9.97 21.83 -21.51
N VAL A 456 -10.47 21.26 -20.41
CA VAL A 456 -9.65 20.91 -19.24
C VAL A 456 -9.55 19.40 -19.18
N HIS A 457 -8.34 18.87 -19.35
CA HIS A 457 -8.04 17.46 -19.25
C HIS A 457 -7.46 17.17 -17.87
N CYS A 458 -8.00 16.16 -17.20
CA CYS A 458 -7.45 15.61 -15.98
C CYS A 458 -6.93 14.21 -16.29
N ASP A 459 -5.61 14.09 -16.44
CA ASP A 459 -4.98 12.85 -16.88
C ASP A 459 -4.89 11.82 -15.74
N THR A 460 -5.23 10.58 -16.05
CA THR A 460 -5.02 9.37 -15.25
C THR A 460 -4.01 8.43 -15.94
N PRO A 461 -3.50 7.40 -15.23
CA PRO A 461 -2.79 6.30 -15.91
C PRO A 461 -3.59 5.76 -17.09
N ARG A 462 -2.90 5.29 -18.14
CA ARG A 462 -3.54 4.78 -19.36
C ARG A 462 -4.69 3.81 -19.02
N GLY A 463 -5.87 4.11 -19.54
CA GLY A 463 -7.07 3.31 -19.38
C GLY A 463 -8.25 3.86 -20.20
N PRO A 464 -9.41 3.20 -20.16
CA PRO A 464 -10.60 3.66 -20.86
C PRO A 464 -11.13 5.01 -20.37
N VAL A 465 -10.91 5.43 -19.13
CA VAL A 465 -11.50 6.66 -18.56
C VAL A 465 -10.74 7.88 -19.08
N ASP A 466 -11.48 8.85 -19.62
CA ASP A 466 -10.93 10.08 -20.20
C ASP A 466 -11.69 11.28 -19.64
N VAL A 467 -11.16 11.88 -18.57
CA VAL A 467 -11.85 12.94 -17.83
C VAL A 467 -11.52 14.28 -18.46
N VAL A 468 -12.40 14.71 -19.37
CA VAL A 468 -12.25 15.97 -20.10
C VAL A 468 -13.49 16.83 -19.92
N ALA A 469 -13.32 17.97 -19.25
CA ALA A 469 -14.35 18.98 -19.17
C ALA A 469 -14.29 19.85 -20.44
N ARG A 470 -15.18 19.54 -21.39
CA ARG A 470 -15.14 20.06 -22.77
C ARG A 470 -15.85 21.41 -22.93
N GLN A 471 -15.26 22.26 -23.76
CA GLN A 471 -15.82 23.53 -24.24
C GLN A 471 -16.26 24.46 -23.11
N LEU A 472 -15.45 24.59 -22.07
CA LEU A 472 -15.67 25.49 -20.93
C LEU A 472 -15.37 26.93 -21.30
N ASP A 473 -15.94 27.90 -20.58
CA ASP A 473 -15.45 29.28 -20.64
C ASP A 473 -13.98 29.33 -20.21
N VAL A 474 -13.12 30.07 -20.92
CA VAL A 474 -11.68 30.11 -20.63
C VAL A 474 -11.36 30.53 -19.19
N ALA A 475 -12.17 31.40 -18.58
CA ALA A 475 -11.98 31.79 -17.18
C ALA A 475 -12.33 30.62 -16.24
N VAL A 476 -13.46 29.95 -16.50
CA VAL A 476 -13.91 28.77 -15.75
C VAL A 476 -12.94 27.60 -15.92
N ALA A 477 -12.39 27.40 -17.11
CA ALA A 477 -11.39 26.37 -17.39
C ALA A 477 -10.12 26.56 -16.56
N ARG A 478 -9.65 27.80 -16.42
CA ARG A 478 -8.49 28.13 -15.58
C ARG A 478 -8.79 27.92 -14.10
N GLU A 479 -9.95 28.39 -13.64
CA GLU A 479 -10.39 28.20 -12.26
C GLU A 479 -10.54 26.72 -11.90
N LEU A 480 -11.19 25.94 -12.76
CA LEU A 480 -11.34 24.49 -12.60
C LEU A 480 -9.99 23.79 -12.57
N ALA A 481 -9.06 24.15 -13.47
CA ALA A 481 -7.75 23.53 -13.51
C ALA A 481 -6.93 23.79 -12.23
N LEU A 482 -6.92 25.03 -11.74
CA LEU A 482 -6.21 25.41 -10.51
C LEU A 482 -6.86 24.77 -9.28
N SER A 483 -8.17 24.90 -9.14
CA SER A 483 -8.90 24.32 -8.00
C SER A 483 -8.82 22.79 -7.98
N GLN A 484 -8.77 22.12 -9.14
CA GLN A 484 -8.56 20.67 -9.22
C GLN A 484 -7.19 20.26 -8.69
N LEU A 485 -6.13 21.03 -8.95
CA LEU A 485 -4.80 20.74 -8.41
C LEU A 485 -4.78 20.85 -6.89
N ASP A 486 -5.44 21.86 -6.33
CA ASP A 486 -5.52 22.04 -4.88
C ASP A 486 -6.37 20.95 -4.21
N ARG A 487 -7.52 20.58 -4.79
CA ARG A 487 -8.33 19.42 -4.37
C ARG A 487 -7.54 18.13 -4.43
N ALA A 488 -6.78 17.91 -5.50
CA ALA A 488 -5.95 16.72 -5.64
C ALA A 488 -4.87 16.65 -4.54
N ARG A 489 -4.22 17.78 -4.22
CA ARG A 489 -3.25 17.84 -3.11
C ARG A 489 -3.89 17.51 -1.76
N HIS A 490 -5.03 18.12 -1.45
CA HIS A 490 -5.75 17.91 -0.19
C HIS A 490 -6.25 16.45 -0.09
N ALA A 491 -6.85 15.93 -1.16
CA ALA A 491 -7.34 14.56 -1.19
C ALA A 491 -6.21 13.53 -1.04
N ARG A 492 -5.02 13.78 -1.62
CA ARG A 492 -3.84 12.91 -1.40
C ARG A 492 -3.28 13.00 0.01
N ALA A 493 -3.32 14.17 0.65
CA ALA A 493 -2.93 14.29 2.06
C ALA A 493 -3.86 13.45 2.95
N ALA A 494 -5.18 13.62 2.79
CA ALA A 494 -6.19 12.85 3.52
C ALA A 494 -6.19 11.34 3.18
N ASP A 495 -5.84 10.95 1.96
CA ASP A 495 -5.67 9.54 1.56
C ASP A 495 -4.40 8.93 2.14
N ARG A 496 -3.29 9.70 2.25
CA ARG A 496 -2.08 9.25 2.94
C ARG A 496 -2.31 9.05 4.43
N GLU A 497 -3.03 9.97 5.07
CA GLU A 497 -3.39 9.84 6.49
C GLU A 497 -4.32 8.63 6.71
N ARG A 498 -5.34 8.46 5.87
CA ARG A 498 -6.21 7.27 5.91
C ARG A 498 -5.47 5.96 5.63
N ARG A 499 -4.50 5.94 4.70
CA ARG A 499 -3.65 4.76 4.49
C ARG A 499 -2.70 4.54 5.64
N ALA A 500 -2.11 5.58 6.24
CA ALA A 500 -1.33 5.40 7.46
C ALA A 500 -2.18 4.79 8.59
N LEU A 501 -3.48 5.12 8.65
CA LEU A 501 -4.45 4.52 9.58
C LEU A 501 -4.91 3.09 9.17
N ALA A 502 -4.95 2.77 7.87
CA ALA A 502 -5.50 1.51 7.33
C ALA A 502 -4.45 0.44 6.97
N ASP A 503 -3.22 0.85 6.64
CA ASP A 503 -2.03 0.01 6.50
C ASP A 503 -1.41 -0.31 7.87
N GLY A 504 -1.92 0.30 8.95
CA GLY A 504 -1.85 -0.29 10.29
C GLY A 504 -2.57 -1.64 10.25
N PRO A 505 -1.93 -2.78 10.60
CA PRO A 505 -2.55 -4.09 10.49
C PRO A 505 -3.95 -4.09 11.12
N LEU A 506 -4.95 -4.69 10.46
CA LEU A 506 -6.36 -4.79 10.92
C LEU A 506 -6.54 -5.34 12.36
N ASP A 507 -5.50 -5.92 12.96
CA ASP A 507 -5.39 -6.26 14.39
C ASP A 507 -5.31 -5.02 15.32
N GLU A 508 -4.83 -3.87 14.83
CA GLU A 508 -4.53 -2.66 15.61
C GLU A 508 -5.77 -1.85 15.97
N LEU A 509 -6.81 -1.84 15.12
CA LEU A 509 -8.11 -1.17 15.41
C LEU A 509 -8.97 -2.00 16.37
N ALA A 510 -8.92 -3.32 16.28
CA ALA A 510 -9.59 -4.21 17.24
C ALA A 510 -8.91 -4.12 18.62
N GLY A 511 -7.57 -4.09 18.64
CA GLY A 511 -6.82 -3.92 19.88
C GLY A 511 -6.93 -2.52 20.50
N GLU A 512 -7.06 -1.46 19.69
CA GLU A 512 -7.29 -0.10 20.22
C GLU A 512 -8.57 -0.02 21.04
N ALA A 513 -9.70 -0.45 20.46
CA ALA A 513 -10.99 -0.37 21.13
C ALA A 513 -11.02 -1.18 22.43
N GLU A 514 -10.37 -2.35 22.45
CA GLU A 514 -10.24 -3.20 23.65
C GLU A 514 -9.38 -2.53 24.74
N VAL A 515 -8.27 -1.90 24.35
CA VAL A 515 -7.41 -1.18 25.29
C VAL A 515 -8.11 0.06 25.84
N LEU A 516 -8.72 0.89 24.99
CA LEU A 516 -9.43 2.09 25.44
C LEU A 516 -10.60 1.72 26.37
N ALA A 517 -11.36 0.66 26.05
CA ALA A 517 -12.42 0.14 26.91
C ALA A 517 -11.90 -0.34 28.27
N ALA A 518 -10.75 -1.04 28.31
CA ALA A 518 -10.15 -1.50 29.57
C ALA A 518 -9.73 -0.35 30.50
N PHE A 519 -9.38 0.81 29.94
CA PHE A 519 -9.04 2.01 30.69
C PHE A 519 -10.19 3.00 30.87
N GLY A 520 -11.40 2.68 30.40
CA GLY A 520 -12.59 3.54 30.52
C GLY A 520 -12.44 4.89 29.81
N THR A 521 -11.65 4.92 28.72
CA THR A 521 -11.46 6.11 27.88
C THR A 521 -11.92 5.82 26.45
N ASP A 522 -12.03 6.85 25.64
CA ASP A 522 -12.51 6.81 24.26
C ASP A 522 -11.67 7.71 23.35
N ARG A 523 -11.89 7.58 22.05
CA ARG A 523 -11.11 8.30 21.04
C ARG A 523 -11.37 9.81 21.07
N ASP A 524 -12.50 10.23 21.60
CA ASP A 524 -12.86 11.65 21.77
C ASP A 524 -11.97 12.35 22.82
N ARG A 525 -11.26 11.57 23.66
CA ARG A 525 -10.29 12.05 24.66
C ARG A 525 -8.85 11.98 24.19
N LEU A 526 -8.61 11.88 22.88
CA LEU A 526 -7.28 11.96 22.29
C LEU A 526 -6.69 13.36 22.51
N LEU A 527 -5.53 13.43 23.16
CA LEU A 527 -4.79 14.67 23.41
C LEU A 527 -3.75 14.94 22.31
N GLY A 528 -3.24 13.90 21.66
CA GLY A 528 -2.27 14.02 20.58
C GLY A 528 -1.87 12.68 19.99
N ALA A 529 -1.49 12.68 18.71
CA ALA A 529 -1.08 11.50 17.97
C ALA A 529 0.27 11.74 17.30
N GLY A 530 1.29 11.00 17.71
CA GLY A 530 2.63 11.02 17.12
C GLY A 530 2.84 9.89 16.10
N SER A 531 4.03 9.87 15.49
CA SER A 531 4.45 8.78 14.60
C SER A 531 4.58 7.43 15.34
N GLU A 532 4.89 7.45 16.63
CA GLU A 532 5.17 6.24 17.43
C GLU A 532 4.02 5.82 18.37
N SER A 533 3.23 6.79 18.87
CA SER A 533 2.19 6.53 19.88
C SER A 533 1.05 7.56 19.86
N GLU A 534 -0.08 7.18 20.43
CA GLU A 534 -1.28 8.02 20.60
C GLU A 534 -1.53 8.24 22.10
N VAL A 535 -1.81 9.47 22.51
CA VAL A 535 -1.96 9.84 23.92
C VAL A 535 -3.40 10.23 24.21
N PHE A 536 -4.06 9.51 25.10
CA PHE A 536 -5.45 9.70 25.52
C PHE A 536 -5.52 10.20 26.96
N ALA A 537 -6.45 11.09 27.26
CA ALA A 537 -6.73 11.47 28.64
C ALA A 537 -7.46 10.33 29.38
N LEU A 538 -6.96 9.92 30.54
CA LEU A 538 -7.70 9.05 31.45
C LEU A 538 -8.50 9.88 32.45
N ASP A 539 -7.82 10.83 33.09
CA ASP A 539 -8.39 11.77 34.05
C ASP A 539 -7.56 13.08 34.09
N GLU A 540 -7.79 13.93 35.09
CA GLU A 540 -7.08 15.21 35.23
C GLU A 540 -5.57 15.04 35.52
N GLY A 541 -5.14 13.89 36.04
CA GLY A 541 -3.74 13.64 36.45
C GLY A 541 -3.01 12.56 35.66
N ARG A 542 -3.69 11.81 34.78
CA ARG A 542 -3.13 10.65 34.07
C ARG A 542 -3.49 10.63 32.59
N VAL A 543 -2.54 10.18 31.78
CA VAL A 543 -2.69 9.95 30.34
C VAL A 543 -2.33 8.51 30.00
N LEU A 544 -3.02 7.94 29.02
CA LEU A 544 -2.74 6.64 28.42
C LEU A 544 -2.01 6.86 27.10
N ARG A 545 -0.76 6.40 27.00
CA ARG A 545 0.00 6.38 25.76
C ARG A 545 -0.08 4.97 25.17
N LEU A 546 -0.65 4.88 23.98
CA LEU A 546 -0.87 3.65 23.22
C LEU A 546 0.12 3.60 22.05
N TYR A 547 1.00 2.60 22.03
CA TYR A 547 2.01 2.48 20.97
C TYR A 547 1.40 1.91 19.68
N ARG A 548 1.84 2.41 18.52
CA ARG A 548 1.25 2.10 17.20
C ARG A 548 1.69 0.75 16.62
N THR A 549 2.91 0.27 16.83
CA THR A 549 3.43 -0.94 16.15
C THR A 549 3.91 -2.07 17.09
N ARG A 550 3.80 -3.33 16.62
CA ARG A 550 4.36 -4.55 17.23
C ARG A 550 5.84 -4.83 16.89
N HIS A 551 6.60 -3.88 16.34
CA HIS A 551 8.02 -4.15 16.00
C HIS A 551 8.89 -4.19 17.26
N GLU A 552 9.86 -5.11 17.31
CA GLU A 552 10.65 -5.50 18.48
C GLU A 552 11.61 -4.43 19.06
N ALA A 553 11.60 -3.19 18.55
CA ALA A 553 12.50 -2.12 18.99
C ALA A 553 12.04 -1.30 20.24
N PRO A 554 10.75 -0.99 20.49
CA PRO A 554 10.36 -0.07 21.57
C PRO A 554 10.40 -0.68 22.97
N ARG A 555 10.36 -2.01 23.16
CA ARG A 555 10.29 -2.59 24.51
C ARG A 555 11.51 -2.26 25.35
N GLN A 556 12.70 -2.35 24.75
CA GLN A 556 13.95 -2.04 25.45
C GLN A 556 14.03 -0.55 25.79
N THR A 557 13.73 0.33 24.82
CA THR A 557 13.75 1.79 25.01
C THR A 557 12.69 2.25 26.03
N ALA A 558 11.47 1.72 25.96
CA ALA A 558 10.42 2.01 26.94
C ALA A 558 10.79 1.51 28.35
N THR A 559 11.41 0.34 28.47
CA THR A 559 11.90 -0.18 29.76
C THR A 559 13.03 0.69 30.33
N GLN A 560 13.97 1.13 29.47
CA GLN A 560 15.05 2.04 29.85
C GLN A 560 14.50 3.39 30.32
N LEU A 561 13.57 3.99 29.56
CA LEU A 561 12.90 5.25 29.94
C LEU A 561 12.12 5.10 31.24
N GLN A 562 11.37 4.01 31.40
CA GLN A 562 10.65 3.74 32.64
C GLN A 562 11.61 3.63 33.84
N ALA A 563 12.74 2.94 33.69
CA ALA A 563 13.75 2.85 34.75
C ALA A 563 14.37 4.22 35.07
N LEU A 564 14.62 5.05 34.05
CA LEU A 564 15.15 6.40 34.19
C LEU A 564 14.16 7.33 34.92
N TYR A 565 12.90 7.34 34.49
CA TYR A 565 11.84 8.14 35.13
C TYR A 565 11.58 7.71 36.57
N ARG A 566 11.62 6.40 36.86
CA ARG A 566 11.56 5.91 38.25
C ARG A 566 12.76 6.38 39.06
N HIS A 567 13.95 6.41 38.49
CA HIS A 567 15.15 6.92 39.17
C HIS A 567 15.01 8.40 39.57
N TRP A 568 14.32 9.20 38.75
CA TRP A 568 14.02 10.60 39.05
C TRP A 568 12.79 10.81 39.92
N SER A 569 12.03 9.74 40.22
CA SER A 569 10.83 9.86 41.04
C SER A 569 11.19 10.36 42.45
N GLY A 570 10.61 11.50 42.84
CA GLY A 570 10.88 12.14 44.13
C GLY A 570 12.06 13.11 44.14
N VAL A 571 12.74 13.33 43.01
CA VAL A 571 13.74 14.39 42.86
C VAL A 571 13.02 15.67 42.44
N ASP A 572 13.07 16.71 43.28
CA ASP A 572 12.54 18.02 42.93
C ASP A 572 13.64 18.88 42.29
N VAL A 573 13.52 19.11 40.98
CA VAL A 573 14.38 20.03 40.22
C VAL A 573 13.67 21.34 39.85
N GLY A 574 12.42 21.53 40.27
CA GLY A 574 11.59 22.69 39.95
C GLY A 574 10.85 22.61 38.61
N ILE A 575 10.91 21.46 37.93
CA ILE A 575 10.13 21.17 36.72
C ILE A 575 9.52 19.77 36.82
N GLU A 576 8.37 19.58 36.20
CA GLU A 576 7.79 18.27 35.99
C GLU A 576 8.59 17.51 34.93
N VAL A 577 8.90 16.25 35.22
CA VAL A 577 9.47 15.27 34.29
C VAL A 577 8.49 14.11 34.13
N PRO A 578 8.54 13.34 33.02
CA PRO A 578 7.63 12.24 32.82
C PRO A 578 7.73 11.22 33.94
N LEU A 579 6.59 10.68 34.34
CA LEU A 579 6.54 9.55 35.26
C LEU A 579 5.58 8.50 34.72
N THR A 580 6.15 7.37 34.32
CA THR A 580 5.37 6.20 33.92
C THR A 580 4.89 5.45 35.15
N LEU A 581 3.58 5.52 35.41
CA LEU A 581 2.91 4.89 36.55
C LEU A 581 2.71 3.40 36.31
N GLN A 582 2.31 3.01 35.09
CA GLN A 582 2.02 1.62 34.74
C GLN A 582 2.36 1.36 33.27
N THR A 583 2.79 0.15 32.96
CA THR A 583 2.97 -0.32 31.58
C THR A 583 2.40 -1.71 31.44
N GLY A 584 1.95 -2.06 30.24
CA GLY A 584 1.50 -3.41 29.95
C GLY A 584 1.32 -3.65 28.47
N GLU A 585 0.83 -4.84 28.16
CA GLU A 585 0.44 -5.23 26.83
C GLU A 585 -0.96 -5.82 26.91
N LEU A 586 -1.88 -5.31 26.09
CA LEU A 586 -3.26 -5.77 26.02
C LEU A 586 -3.68 -5.79 24.55
N ALA A 587 -4.36 -6.86 24.12
CA ALA A 587 -4.67 -7.12 22.71
C ALA A 587 -3.43 -7.08 21.77
N GLY A 588 -2.25 -7.38 22.33
CA GLY A 588 -0.96 -7.27 21.64
C GLY A 588 -0.57 -5.84 21.24
N ARG A 589 -1.12 -4.82 21.91
CA ARG A 589 -0.61 -3.44 21.86
C ARG A 589 0.06 -3.11 23.18
N ALA A 590 1.26 -2.55 23.12
CA ALA A 590 1.91 -2.00 24.29
C ALA A 590 1.25 -0.68 24.69
N TRP A 591 1.11 -0.45 25.98
CA TRP A 591 0.56 0.79 26.54
C TRP A 591 1.35 1.22 27.77
N SER A 592 1.38 2.53 28.02
CA SER A 592 1.83 3.12 29.28
C SER A 592 0.78 4.08 29.83
N VAL A 593 0.63 4.10 31.15
CA VAL A 593 -0.10 5.14 31.87
C VAL A 593 0.92 6.06 32.49
N ASP A 594 0.93 7.30 32.05
CA ASP A 594 1.88 8.32 32.45
C ASP A 594 1.17 9.44 33.24
N ARG A 595 1.91 10.13 34.10
CA ARG A 595 1.41 11.34 34.75
C ARG A 595 1.21 12.43 33.70
N ARG A 596 0.07 13.12 33.75
CA ARG A 596 -0.22 14.27 32.90
C ARG A 596 0.60 15.49 33.36
N PHE A 597 1.23 16.16 32.41
CA PHE A 597 1.90 17.44 32.66
C PHE A 597 0.90 18.55 32.96
N SER A 598 1.25 19.45 33.87
CA SER A 598 0.53 20.69 34.07
C SER A 598 0.83 21.68 32.94
N GLY A 599 -0.20 22.40 32.46
CA GLY A 599 -0.06 23.41 31.41
C GLY A 599 -0.43 22.93 30.00
N ARG A 600 -0.19 23.81 29.01
CA ARG A 600 -0.44 23.58 27.58
C ARG A 600 0.88 23.33 26.84
N ASN A 601 0.81 22.67 25.68
CA ASN A 601 1.98 22.49 24.82
C ASN A 601 2.60 23.85 24.45
N PHE A 602 3.92 23.97 24.58
CA PHE A 602 4.62 25.24 24.47
C PHE A 602 4.69 25.76 23.03
N SER A 603 4.91 24.90 22.02
CA SER A 603 4.85 25.28 20.61
C SER A 603 3.49 25.88 20.23
N GLY A 604 2.40 25.20 20.62
CA GLY A 604 1.05 25.71 20.40
C GLY A 604 0.76 27.03 21.12
N TRP A 605 1.39 27.29 22.28
CA TRP A 605 1.27 28.57 22.98
C TRP A 605 2.07 29.69 22.31
N LEU A 606 3.30 29.41 21.86
CA LEU A 606 4.14 30.38 21.16
C LEU A 606 3.47 30.90 19.88
N ALA A 607 2.77 30.03 19.15
CA ALA A 607 2.03 30.38 17.94
C ALA A 607 0.90 31.40 18.17
N GLU A 608 0.36 31.48 19.38
CA GLU A 608 -0.75 32.38 19.74
C GLU A 608 -0.31 33.62 20.52
N SER A 609 0.94 33.65 21.00
CA SER A 609 1.42 34.65 21.97
C SER A 609 2.18 35.79 21.32
N GLY A 610 2.05 37.01 21.86
CA GLY A 610 2.77 38.19 21.39
C GLY A 610 4.25 38.21 21.82
N PRO A 611 5.11 39.01 21.15
CA PRO A 611 6.56 39.05 21.43
C PRO A 611 6.91 39.34 22.90
N ASP A 612 6.15 40.21 23.56
CA ASP A 612 6.37 40.61 24.96
C ASP A 612 6.05 39.48 25.95
N GLU A 613 5.15 38.55 25.58
CA GLU A 613 4.79 37.39 26.39
C GLU A 613 5.73 36.22 26.14
N ARG A 614 6.17 36.03 24.88
CA ARG A 614 7.06 34.92 24.48
C ARG A 614 8.40 34.97 25.19
N ARG A 615 9.03 36.14 25.28
CA ARG A 615 10.38 36.30 25.86
C ARG A 615 10.48 35.81 27.31
N PRO A 616 9.61 36.22 28.26
CA PRO A 616 9.57 35.63 29.61
C PRO A 616 9.42 34.11 29.61
N ALA A 617 8.59 33.54 28.73
CA ALA A 617 8.41 32.09 28.66
C ALA A 617 9.65 31.37 28.12
N LEU A 618 10.34 31.95 27.13
CA LEU A 618 11.61 31.44 26.61
C LEU A 618 12.73 31.50 27.66
N LEU A 619 12.75 32.53 28.52
CA LEU A 619 13.65 32.55 29.68
C LEU A 619 13.35 31.40 30.63
N SER A 620 12.07 31.12 30.87
CA SER A 620 11.67 29.98 31.69
C SER A 620 12.03 28.63 31.05
N LEU A 621 12.07 28.53 29.72
CA LEU A 621 12.59 27.34 29.04
C LEU A 621 14.09 27.14 29.33
N LEU A 622 14.89 28.22 29.33
CA LEU A 622 16.31 28.14 29.73
C LEU A 622 16.46 27.74 31.21
N ASP A 623 15.58 28.19 32.09
CA ASP A 623 15.58 27.75 33.48
C ASP A 623 15.31 26.24 33.58
N ALA A 624 14.35 25.74 32.78
CA ALA A 624 14.04 24.31 32.69
C ALA A 624 15.23 23.48 32.15
N THR A 625 15.98 23.98 31.16
CA THR A 625 17.17 23.26 30.65
C THR A 625 18.23 23.10 31.73
N THR A 626 18.47 24.13 32.53
CA THR A 626 19.40 24.03 33.66
C THR A 626 18.88 23.14 34.80
N ALA A 627 17.56 22.98 34.90
CA ALA A 627 16.95 22.06 35.86
C ALA A 627 17.19 20.60 35.50
N VAL A 628 17.11 20.25 34.21
CA VAL A 628 17.43 18.89 33.71
C VAL A 628 18.84 18.48 34.09
N ALA A 629 19.83 19.38 33.97
CA ALA A 629 21.21 19.09 34.32
C ALA A 629 21.43 18.74 35.81
N ARG A 630 20.48 19.06 36.70
CA ARG A 630 20.52 18.70 38.13
C ARG A 630 19.96 17.30 38.43
N LEU A 631 19.35 16.64 37.45
CA LEU A 631 18.84 15.29 37.63
C LEU A 631 20.00 14.30 37.84
N PRO A 632 19.86 13.33 38.77
CA PRO A 632 20.88 12.32 38.99
C PRO A 632 20.92 11.35 37.80
N SER A 633 22.12 11.03 37.32
CA SER A 633 22.31 9.97 36.33
C SER A 633 22.37 8.60 37.00
N PRO A 634 21.66 7.58 36.48
CA PRO A 634 21.76 6.22 37.00
C PRO A 634 23.12 5.57 36.71
N VAL A 635 23.92 6.14 35.80
CA VAL A 635 25.22 5.61 35.38
C VAL A 635 26.29 6.72 35.43
N PRO A 636 27.47 6.48 36.04
CA PRO A 636 28.52 7.49 36.15
C PRO A 636 29.30 7.68 34.85
N GLY A 637 29.98 8.82 34.72
CA GLY A 637 30.84 9.15 33.57
C GLY A 637 30.03 9.44 32.29
N TRP A 638 30.70 9.46 31.13
CA TRP A 638 30.02 9.70 29.85
C TRP A 638 29.15 8.51 29.49
N ALA A 639 27.84 8.68 29.42
CA ALA A 639 26.95 7.53 29.24
C ALA A 639 25.79 7.83 28.30
N ARG A 640 25.45 6.85 27.46
CA ARG A 640 24.17 6.82 26.78
C ARG A 640 23.15 6.21 27.72
N LEU A 641 22.11 6.96 28.09
CA LEU A 641 21.12 6.51 29.06
C LEU A 641 20.01 5.68 28.40
N VAL A 642 19.64 6.05 27.17
CA VAL A 642 18.51 5.47 26.42
C VAL A 642 18.95 5.16 24.98
N GLY A 643 18.51 4.03 24.43
CA GLY A 643 18.77 3.60 23.05
C GLY A 643 19.41 2.23 22.91
N PRO A 644 19.85 1.85 21.70
CA PRO A 644 20.47 0.55 21.43
C PRO A 644 21.68 0.33 22.34
N ASP A 645 21.69 -0.81 23.05
CA ASP A 645 22.70 -1.20 24.04
C ASP A 645 22.85 -0.29 25.27
N GLY A 646 21.90 0.61 25.54
CA GLY A 646 21.85 1.44 26.75
C GLY A 646 21.31 0.71 28.00
N PRO A 647 21.60 1.19 29.22
CA PRO A 647 22.52 2.27 29.51
C PRO A 647 23.98 1.80 29.41
N ARG A 648 24.84 2.61 28.78
CA ARG A 648 26.24 2.24 28.48
C ARG A 648 27.20 3.39 28.69
N THR A 649 28.32 3.13 29.35
CA THR A 649 29.40 4.10 29.54
C THR A 649 30.38 4.13 28.36
N HIS A 650 30.95 5.30 28.13
CA HIS A 650 31.93 5.60 27.11
C HIS A 650 33.17 6.21 27.77
N ALA A 651 34.34 5.97 27.17
CA ALA A 651 35.61 6.41 27.74
C ALA A 651 35.78 7.94 27.74
N SER A 652 35.08 8.66 26.86
CA SER A 652 35.19 10.10 26.68
C SER A 652 33.93 10.69 26.03
N LEU A 653 33.77 12.02 26.12
CA LEU A 653 32.70 12.75 25.42
C LEU A 653 32.72 12.53 23.90
N PRO A 654 33.86 12.62 23.18
CA PRO A 654 33.91 12.26 21.76
C PRO A 654 33.45 10.83 21.48
N ALA A 655 33.80 9.87 22.33
CA ALA A 655 33.38 8.47 22.15
C ALA A 655 31.86 8.29 22.30
N LEU A 656 31.23 9.04 23.20
CA LEU A 656 29.77 9.08 23.35
C LEU A 656 29.11 9.70 22.12
N LEU A 657 29.53 10.90 21.73
CA LEU A 657 28.92 11.64 20.62
C LEU A 657 29.14 10.94 19.27
N ASN A 658 30.29 10.31 19.05
CA ASN A 658 30.52 9.50 17.84
C ASN A 658 29.65 8.26 17.77
N ALA A 659 29.35 7.64 18.92
CA ALA A 659 28.40 6.53 18.95
C ALA A 659 26.98 6.98 18.59
N MET A 660 26.60 8.22 18.96
CA MET A 660 25.33 8.82 18.55
C MET A 660 25.29 9.15 17.06
N LEU A 661 26.38 9.69 16.51
CA LEU A 661 26.47 10.12 15.10
C LEU A 661 26.63 8.96 14.11
N ALA A 662 27.15 7.81 14.53
CA ALA A 662 27.49 6.70 13.64
C ALA A 662 26.32 6.25 12.74
N GLY A 663 25.11 6.15 13.30
CA GLY A 663 23.91 5.75 12.55
C GLY A 663 23.44 6.81 11.56
N PRO A 664 23.06 8.02 12.02
CA PRO A 664 22.58 9.09 11.16
C PRO A 664 23.56 9.46 10.05
N VAL A 665 24.85 9.64 10.38
CA VAL A 665 25.88 10.03 9.40
C VAL A 665 26.12 8.94 8.36
N ALA A 666 26.03 7.66 8.73
CA ALA A 666 26.15 6.58 7.74
C ALA A 666 25.00 6.61 6.72
N ARG A 667 23.77 6.92 7.16
CA ARG A 667 22.59 7.04 6.28
C ARG A 667 22.62 8.30 5.41
N SER A 668 23.05 9.42 5.96
CA SER A 668 23.03 10.72 5.28
C SER A 668 24.28 11.03 4.46
N ARG A 669 25.37 10.26 4.60
CA ARG A 669 26.65 10.48 3.90
C ARG A 669 26.52 10.80 2.41
N PRO A 670 25.73 10.07 1.59
CA PRO A 670 25.61 10.39 0.17
C PRO A 670 25.03 11.79 -0.09
N HIS A 671 24.01 12.18 0.68
CA HIS A 671 23.38 13.50 0.57
C HIS A 671 24.34 14.60 1.05
N LEU A 672 24.96 14.40 2.22
CA LEU A 672 25.93 15.37 2.76
C LEU A 672 27.14 15.60 1.84
N GLN A 673 27.65 14.54 1.19
CA GLN A 673 28.77 14.68 0.24
C GLN A 673 28.37 15.42 -1.03
N ALA A 674 27.11 15.31 -1.46
CA ALA A 674 26.59 16.02 -2.62
C ALA A 674 26.34 17.50 -2.32
N ASP A 675 25.73 17.81 -1.18
CA ASP A 675 25.21 19.15 -0.86
C ASP A 675 26.20 20.02 -0.04
N LEU A 676 27.23 19.40 0.55
CA LEU A 676 28.29 20.05 1.30
C LEU A 676 29.67 19.47 0.90
N PRO A 677 30.33 20.02 -0.14
CA PRO A 677 31.62 19.51 -0.64
C PRO A 677 32.73 19.46 0.41
N GLU A 678 32.68 20.32 1.43
CA GLU A 678 33.66 20.42 2.52
C GLU A 678 33.29 19.61 3.77
N VAL A 679 32.30 18.72 3.70
CA VAL A 679 31.77 17.98 4.87
C VAL A 679 32.85 17.24 5.66
N ALA A 680 33.89 16.73 4.99
CA ALA A 680 35.01 16.06 5.66
C ALA A 680 35.80 17.03 6.57
N ALA A 681 36.08 18.25 6.09
CA ALA A 681 36.75 19.27 6.89
C ALA A 681 35.87 19.75 8.05
N VAL A 682 34.55 19.86 7.85
CA VAL A 682 33.60 20.19 8.92
C VAL A 682 33.57 19.09 9.98
N TRP A 683 33.59 17.83 9.57
CA TRP A 683 33.67 16.67 10.47
C TRP A 683 34.96 16.69 11.29
N ASP A 684 36.12 16.86 10.66
CA ASP A 684 37.42 16.87 11.34
C ASP A 684 37.52 18.03 12.36
N ARG A 685 36.98 19.22 12.01
CA ARG A 685 36.88 20.34 12.94
C ARG A 685 36.01 20.01 14.15
N LEU A 686 34.83 19.41 13.94
CA LEU A 686 33.95 18.97 15.03
C LEU A 686 34.66 17.98 15.96
N GLN A 687 35.39 17.00 15.41
CA GLN A 687 36.14 16.04 16.22
C GLN A 687 37.25 16.70 17.05
N ALA A 688 38.00 17.62 16.44
CA ALA A 688 39.05 18.36 17.13
C ALA A 688 38.50 19.23 18.28
N ASP A 689 37.38 19.92 18.04
CA ASP A 689 36.70 20.73 19.05
C ASP A 689 36.21 19.85 20.21
N LEU A 690 35.49 18.76 19.93
CA LEU A 690 34.97 17.87 20.98
C LEU A 690 36.09 17.20 21.79
N ALA A 691 37.24 16.88 21.18
CA ALA A 691 38.39 16.31 21.88
C ALA A 691 39.03 17.29 22.88
N ALA A 692 38.93 18.59 22.63
CA ALA A 692 39.44 19.64 23.51
C ALA A 692 38.48 20.00 24.66
N ARG A 693 37.21 19.57 24.58
CA ARG A 693 36.20 19.90 25.58
C ARG A 693 36.52 19.26 26.94
N ARG A 694 36.60 20.09 27.96
CA ARG A 694 36.62 19.71 29.37
C ARG A 694 35.32 20.22 29.96
N VAL A 695 34.58 19.34 30.63
CA VAL A 695 33.34 19.63 31.37
C VAL A 695 32.97 18.39 32.17
N ALA A 696 32.30 18.55 33.32
CA ALA A 696 31.72 17.44 34.05
C ALA A 696 30.45 16.95 33.35
N PRO A 697 30.22 15.63 33.23
CA PRO A 697 28.99 15.12 32.64
C PRO A 697 27.79 15.45 33.55
N ALA A 698 26.68 15.82 32.93
CA ALA A 698 25.38 16.06 33.54
C ALA A 698 24.29 15.38 32.70
N VAL A 699 23.08 15.26 33.23
CA VAL A 699 21.96 14.74 32.44
C VAL A 699 21.61 15.76 31.36
N VAL A 700 21.54 15.28 30.12
CA VAL A 700 21.23 16.04 28.91
C VAL A 700 20.01 15.39 28.27
N HIS A 701 18.95 16.15 28.04
CA HIS A 701 17.76 15.69 27.31
C HIS A 701 18.10 15.38 25.85
N GLY A 702 18.91 16.24 25.23
CA GLY A 702 19.44 16.08 23.87
C GLY A 702 18.50 16.51 22.76
N ASP A 703 17.26 16.92 23.10
CA ASP A 703 16.22 17.36 22.15
C ASP A 703 15.22 18.31 22.84
N ILE A 704 15.74 19.32 23.54
CA ILE A 704 14.89 20.35 24.15
C ILE A 704 14.42 21.30 23.04
N CYS A 705 13.16 21.13 22.64
CA CYS A 705 12.49 21.99 21.68
C CYS A 705 11.08 22.38 22.19
N PRO A 706 10.46 23.45 21.67
CA PRO A 706 9.15 23.88 22.12
C PRO A 706 8.03 22.82 22.06
N PRO A 707 7.99 21.88 21.09
CA PRO A 707 7.01 20.80 21.09
C PRO A 707 7.12 19.86 22.31
N ASN A 708 8.31 19.74 22.90
CA ASN A 708 8.61 18.87 24.04
C ASN A 708 8.44 19.58 25.41
N ALA A 709 8.06 20.86 25.42
CA ALA A 709 7.88 21.66 26.63
C ALA A 709 6.41 21.99 26.91
N PHE A 710 6.09 22.20 28.19
CA PHE A 710 4.76 22.56 28.67
C PHE A 710 4.82 23.88 29.45
N VAL A 711 3.88 24.77 29.18
CA VAL A 711 3.80 26.11 29.79
C VAL A 711 2.49 26.31 30.53
N SER A 712 2.56 26.97 31.67
CA SER A 712 1.41 27.43 32.45
C SER A 712 1.53 28.92 32.75
N LEU A 713 0.38 29.58 32.93
CA LEU A 713 0.32 30.99 33.33
C LEU A 713 0.36 31.05 34.85
N GLY A 714 1.54 31.38 35.40
CA GLY A 714 1.73 31.59 36.82
C GLY A 714 1.37 33.02 37.25
N PRO A 715 1.36 33.30 38.57
CA PRO A 715 1.08 34.64 39.11
C PRO A 715 2.07 35.72 38.63
N SER A 716 3.27 35.29 38.24
CA SER A 716 4.40 36.15 37.84
C SER A 716 4.63 36.18 36.32
N GLY A 717 3.78 35.54 35.51
CA GLY A 717 3.94 35.38 34.07
C GLY A 717 3.98 33.91 33.60
N PRO A 718 4.20 33.67 32.30
CA PRO A 718 4.29 32.31 31.74
C PRO A 718 5.54 31.59 32.25
N VAL A 719 5.36 30.36 32.73
CA VAL A 719 6.42 29.51 33.28
C VAL A 719 6.33 28.13 32.63
N VAL A 720 7.48 27.63 32.17
CA VAL A 720 7.63 26.25 31.71
C VAL A 720 7.55 25.33 32.92
N THR A 721 6.45 24.60 33.02
CA THR A 721 6.13 23.73 34.16
C THR A 721 6.67 22.32 33.99
N GLY A 722 6.91 21.88 32.75
CA GLY A 722 7.41 20.53 32.49
C GLY A 722 8.12 20.35 31.15
N LEU A 723 8.99 19.34 31.12
CA LEU A 723 9.67 18.86 29.92
C LEU A 723 9.32 17.38 29.71
N GLY A 724 8.83 17.06 28.52
CA GLY A 724 8.45 15.71 28.12
C GLY A 724 9.32 15.15 27.01
N ASP A 725 9.04 13.89 26.64
CA ASP A 725 9.61 13.21 25.49
C ASP A 725 11.14 12.96 25.51
N PHE A 726 11.65 12.51 26.66
CA PHE A 726 12.99 11.95 26.70
C PHE A 726 13.07 10.72 25.80
N SER A 727 14.12 10.68 24.99
CA SER A 727 14.26 9.73 23.90
C SER A 727 15.69 9.16 23.89
N PRO A 728 16.07 8.34 22.87
CA PRO A 728 17.46 7.91 22.68
C PRO A 728 18.49 9.04 22.48
N HIS A 729 18.06 10.31 22.46
CA HIS A 729 18.89 11.52 22.53
C HIS A 729 19.40 11.81 23.95
N THR A 730 18.74 11.23 24.97
CA THR A 730 19.04 11.46 26.39
C THR A 730 20.34 10.78 26.81
N VAL A 731 21.28 11.57 27.33
CA VAL A 731 22.62 11.11 27.70
C VAL A 731 23.09 11.73 29.01
N HIS A 732 24.11 11.13 29.62
CA HIS A 732 24.93 11.77 30.64
C HIS A 732 26.15 12.36 29.92
N GLY A 733 26.04 13.64 29.57
CA GLY A 733 26.85 14.34 28.57
C GLY A 733 27.13 15.80 28.96
N ASP A 734 27.44 16.61 27.95
CA ASP A 734 27.72 18.04 28.16
C ASP A 734 26.41 18.85 28.22
N PRO A 735 26.12 19.57 29.32
CA PRO A 735 24.89 20.35 29.46
C PRO A 735 24.75 21.50 28.44
N VAL A 736 25.81 21.89 27.74
CA VAL A 736 25.71 22.90 26.66
C VAL A 736 24.84 22.41 25.49
N ALA A 737 24.75 21.09 25.27
CA ALA A 737 23.90 20.54 24.22
C ALA A 737 22.44 20.98 24.37
N ASP A 738 21.90 20.97 25.59
CA ASP A 738 20.52 21.35 25.88
C ASP A 738 20.28 22.86 25.75
N LEU A 739 21.30 23.69 26.06
CA LEU A 739 21.24 25.14 25.79
C LEU A 739 21.17 25.42 24.30
N VAL A 740 21.91 24.66 23.48
CA VAL A 740 21.83 24.76 22.02
C VAL A 740 20.50 24.24 21.49
N GLY A 741 19.97 23.14 22.03
CA GLY A 741 18.65 22.65 21.64
C GLY A 741 17.57 23.74 21.83
N ALA A 742 17.54 24.34 23.02
CA ALA A 742 16.55 25.37 23.36
C ALA A 742 16.61 26.62 22.47
N THR A 743 17.79 27.00 21.96
CA THR A 743 17.94 28.16 21.06
C THR A 743 17.83 27.78 19.59
N ALA A 744 18.52 26.74 19.15
CA ALA A 744 18.66 26.40 17.74
C ALA A 744 17.40 25.73 17.16
N PHE A 745 16.67 24.92 17.94
CA PHE A 745 15.42 24.32 17.47
C PHE A 745 14.26 25.31 17.44
N LEU A 746 14.36 26.44 18.12
CA LEU A 746 13.39 27.53 18.00
C LEU A 746 13.32 28.05 16.55
N GLU A 747 14.40 27.95 15.79
CA GLU A 747 14.44 28.30 14.35
C GLU A 747 13.55 27.40 13.47
N LEU A 748 13.08 26.26 13.99
CA LEU A 748 12.20 25.33 13.29
C LEU A 748 10.71 25.61 13.55
N GLU A 749 10.39 26.48 14.50
CA GLU A 749 9.00 26.84 14.81
C GLU A 749 8.37 27.69 13.69
N GLY A 750 7.08 27.46 13.46
CA GLY A 750 6.34 28.07 12.35
C GLY A 750 5.72 29.45 12.61
N TYR A 751 6.03 30.10 13.74
CA TYR A 751 5.45 31.41 14.07
C TYR A 751 6.32 32.58 13.58
N ASP A 752 5.68 33.71 13.29
CA ASP A 752 6.35 34.93 12.84
C ASP A 752 7.29 35.49 13.93
N GLY A 753 8.58 35.58 13.61
CA GLY A 753 9.64 36.05 14.52
C GLY A 753 10.42 34.94 15.23
N ALA A 754 10.17 33.66 14.95
CA ALA A 754 10.89 32.55 15.60
C ALA A 754 12.42 32.61 15.47
N ALA A 755 12.93 32.99 14.30
CA ALA A 755 14.37 33.19 14.09
C ALA A 755 14.95 34.39 14.87
N GLU A 756 14.15 35.45 15.04
CA GLU A 756 14.55 36.64 15.82
C GLU A 756 14.57 36.31 17.32
N ASP A 757 13.56 35.58 17.79
CA ASP A 757 13.48 35.10 19.17
C ASP A 757 14.62 34.08 19.46
N ALA A 758 15.00 33.23 18.50
CA ALA A 758 16.15 32.32 18.60
C ALA A 758 17.49 33.07 18.71
N ALA A 759 17.68 34.11 17.89
CA ALA A 759 18.87 34.96 17.95
C ALA A 759 18.95 35.72 19.28
N TRP A 760 17.84 36.34 19.71
CA TRP A 760 17.75 37.01 21.00
C TRP A 760 18.03 36.05 22.18
N LEU A 761 17.45 34.84 22.16
CA LEU A 761 17.65 33.86 23.22
C LEU A 761 19.11 33.38 23.25
N THR A 762 19.76 33.27 22.09
CA THR A 762 21.20 32.97 22.01
C THR A 762 22.05 34.04 22.67
N ASP A 763 21.75 35.32 22.43
CA ASP A 763 22.45 36.43 23.09
C ASP A 763 22.24 36.41 24.61
N VAL A 764 21.02 36.09 25.06
CA VAL A 764 20.72 35.92 26.48
C VAL A 764 21.52 34.77 27.09
N VAL A 765 21.64 33.63 26.40
CA VAL A 765 22.45 32.49 26.87
C VAL A 765 23.91 32.91 27.05
N LEU A 766 24.48 33.67 26.11
CA LEU A 766 25.85 34.18 26.21
C LEU A 766 26.02 35.14 27.38
N GLN A 767 25.06 36.03 27.61
CA GLN A 767 25.08 36.97 28.74
C GLN A 767 24.92 36.26 30.09
N ARG A 768 24.01 35.30 30.19
CA ARG A 768 23.63 34.64 31.45
C ARG A 768 24.62 33.55 31.87
N TYR A 769 25.17 32.82 30.90
CA TYR A 769 26.00 31.64 31.17
C TYR A 769 27.45 31.77 30.67
N GLY A 770 27.82 32.87 30.01
CA GLY A 770 29.18 33.07 29.47
C GLY A 770 30.29 33.05 30.52
N THR A 771 29.99 33.33 31.79
CA THR A 771 30.93 33.24 32.93
C THR A 771 30.69 32.02 33.82
N SER A 772 29.78 31.11 33.45
CA SER A 772 29.43 29.91 34.21
C SER A 772 30.54 28.84 34.12
N PRO A 773 30.69 27.94 35.11
CA PRO A 773 31.56 26.76 34.99
C PRO A 773 31.29 25.92 33.73
N VAL A 774 30.05 25.97 33.23
CA VAL A 774 29.61 25.29 32.00
C VAL A 774 30.28 25.87 30.73
N ALA A 775 30.73 27.13 30.77
CA ALA A 775 31.38 27.77 29.64
C ALA A 775 32.78 27.22 29.36
N GLU A 776 33.53 26.80 30.39
CA GLU A 776 34.95 26.38 30.37
C GLU A 776 35.73 26.90 29.13
N GLY A 777 35.78 28.24 28.97
CA GLY A 777 36.26 28.93 27.78
C GLY A 777 35.20 29.81 27.10
N ASP A 778 35.24 29.86 25.77
CA ASP A 778 34.34 30.67 24.93
C ASP A 778 33.01 29.91 24.68
N LEU A 779 31.96 30.26 25.43
CA LEU A 779 30.63 29.65 25.27
C LEU A 779 30.10 29.81 23.84
N ALA A 780 30.38 30.93 23.16
CA ALA A 780 29.91 31.15 21.79
C ALA A 780 30.51 30.12 20.83
N ARG A 781 31.79 29.77 21.00
CA ARG A 781 32.43 28.66 20.27
C ARG A 781 31.68 27.36 20.51
N TRP A 782 31.37 27.02 21.76
CA TRP A 782 30.72 25.75 22.10
C TRP A 782 29.26 25.65 21.61
N LEU A 783 28.53 26.77 21.59
CA LEU A 783 27.22 26.82 20.93
C LEU A 783 27.36 26.46 19.44
N GLY A 784 28.34 27.01 18.74
CA GLY A 784 28.63 26.66 17.33
C GLY A 784 29.01 25.19 17.12
N VAL A 785 29.82 24.62 18.04
CA VAL A 785 30.20 23.20 17.99
C VAL A 785 28.98 22.29 18.10
N TYR A 786 28.09 22.56 19.05
CA TYR A 786 26.88 21.74 19.23
C TYR A 786 25.82 21.97 18.14
N ARG A 787 25.75 23.16 17.52
CA ARG A 787 24.95 23.38 16.32
C ARG A 787 25.42 22.50 15.16
N ARG A 788 26.74 22.39 14.94
CA ARG A 788 27.32 21.45 13.97
C ARG A 788 27.05 19.99 14.33
N PHE A 789 27.14 19.62 15.62
CA PHE A 789 26.76 18.29 16.08
C PHE A 789 25.32 17.95 15.69
N TYR A 790 24.35 18.83 15.99
CA TYR A 790 22.95 18.62 15.63
C TYR A 790 22.71 18.59 14.12
N GLY A 791 23.45 19.41 13.36
CA GLY A 791 23.43 19.38 11.90
C GLY A 791 23.85 18.01 11.32
N PHE A 792 24.84 17.34 11.91
CA PHE A 792 25.16 15.95 11.55
C PHE A 792 24.16 14.95 12.12
N TYR A 793 23.69 15.15 13.34
CA TYR A 793 22.84 14.21 14.03
C TYR A 793 21.47 14.03 13.38
N PHE A 794 20.85 15.11 12.92
CA PHE A 794 19.56 15.11 12.22
C PHE A 794 19.70 15.11 10.69
N SER A 795 20.88 14.83 10.15
CA SER A 795 21.12 14.86 8.70
C SER A 795 20.45 13.73 7.91
N ASP A 796 19.99 12.66 8.58
CA ASP A 796 19.26 11.56 7.95
C ASP A 796 17.81 11.92 7.58
N SER A 797 17.34 13.09 8.02
CA SER A 797 16.09 13.72 7.58
C SER A 797 16.02 13.97 6.07
N ALA A 798 17.15 13.98 5.34
CA ALA A 798 17.16 14.12 3.87
C ALA A 798 16.18 13.18 3.14
N ALA A 799 15.93 11.99 3.71
CA ALA A 799 15.05 11.00 3.12
C ALA A 799 13.55 11.27 3.32
N PHE A 800 13.15 12.09 4.29
CA PHE A 800 11.74 12.24 4.68
C PHE A 800 11.29 13.65 5.10
N ASP A 801 12.20 14.54 5.50
CA ASP A 801 11.91 15.94 5.87
C ASP A 801 12.95 16.91 5.26
N PRO A 802 12.64 17.48 4.08
CA PRO A 802 13.51 18.44 3.41
C PRO A 802 13.72 19.75 4.19
N HIS A 803 12.78 20.17 5.05
CA HIS A 803 12.87 21.42 5.79
C HIS A 803 13.90 21.31 6.91
N LEU A 804 13.82 20.22 7.69
CA LEU A 804 14.81 19.89 8.71
C LEU A 804 16.19 19.67 8.09
N TYR A 805 16.27 18.98 6.94
CA TYR A 805 17.55 18.79 6.25
C TYR A 805 18.19 20.11 5.79
N ALA A 806 17.38 21.04 5.26
CA ALA A 806 17.85 22.37 4.90
C ALA A 806 18.36 23.17 6.12
N TRP A 807 17.72 23.01 7.29
CA TRP A 807 18.21 23.57 8.55
C TRP A 807 19.56 22.96 8.94
N CYS A 808 19.70 21.62 8.87
CA CYS A 808 20.96 20.92 9.15
C CYS A 808 22.13 21.46 8.29
N LEU A 809 21.90 21.64 6.99
CA LEU A 809 22.93 22.20 6.08
C LEU A 809 23.35 23.62 6.47
N ARG A 810 22.44 24.46 6.99
CA ARG A 810 22.81 25.80 7.50
C ARG A 810 23.72 25.70 8.73
N GLN A 811 23.40 24.81 9.67
CA GLN A 811 24.21 24.62 10.87
C GLN A 811 25.60 24.03 10.57
N LEU A 812 25.74 23.26 9.49
CA LEU A 812 27.03 22.70 9.06
C LEU A 812 27.91 23.68 8.27
N ARG A 813 27.31 24.72 7.66
CA ARG A 813 28.02 25.77 6.91
C ARG A 813 28.50 26.91 7.82
N GLY A 814 27.86 27.11 8.97
CA GLY A 814 28.27 28.05 10.02
C GLY A 814 29.34 27.48 10.95
#